data_AF-A0A3M7N8W4-F1
#
_entry.id   AF-A0A3M7N8W4-F1
#
_cell.length_a   1.000
_cell.length_b   1.000
_cell.length_c   1.000
_cell.angle_alpha   90.00
_cell.angle_beta   90.00
_cell.angle_gamma   90.00
#
_symmetry.space_group_name_H-M   'P 1'
#
loop_
_entity.id
_entity.type
_entity.pdbx_description
1 polymer ?
#
loop_
_entity_poly.entity_id
_entity_poly.type
_entity_poly.pdbx_seq_one_letter_code
_entity_poly.pdbx_strand_id
1 'polypeptide(L)'
;MASSQYDTYQNPLGPRYASQEMLKLFSPRTRASTWRQLWLWLAESEKELGLAISDEAITQMRENLTFTDEDFPIEAAEEKRRRHDVMAHVHTYGLRCPAAEKIIHWGATSCYVTDNADLIFMRDALALLLPKIARGIAKLSEFATTWKALPCLGYTHGQPAQPITVGRRACQWIESLLMDLRNLERAKNDLRFRGVKGTTGSQASFLQIFEGNHEKVKELDRLVTQKAGFSARSIVSVQTYNRKADFDVACALASFGTTIEHIGGDIRHLAMFKELEEPFEKDQIGSSAMAYKRNPMRSERMCSLGRKLQTLTAGFAGTYAHQWFERTLDDSAIRRIDIPEMFLIADALCILLDNVSSGLVVYPAVISKRLQEELPFMATESMIMRIVQKGGSRQEAHEQIRVLSHQAGQVVKGEGKANDLIERVRKEKFFEPIWEDLHDGAGGLLDASKFIGRCPEQVDEFVAEEVKPALEPYRSSMQAAEVTELKRIMRQHSDQLEEIQQHRLVASYFLRFLIPPVHQQFLVSDLRISHPFADSERVTSVQNYLYSAALPTGLIILWGLTWRPGFHQAHVTILGLLVSITLAGFLTGVVKNAIGRPRPDLLARCFARLDTPPDRLVGIEVCTNEDADLLNDGWRSFPSGHASLAFSGLGYFAFFLSGHRLADYRHDPYDVTVGSLIGIGFAFWSYRRYYKPLRS
;
A
#
# COMPACT_ATOMS: atom_id res chain seq x y z
N MET A 1 29.76 13.90 -18.14
CA MET A 1 28.55 14.10 -17.32
C MET A 1 27.87 12.75 -17.20
N ALA A 2 27.54 12.28 -16.00
CA ALA A 2 26.68 11.11 -15.87
C ALA A 2 25.34 11.47 -16.51
N SER A 3 24.87 10.73 -17.51
CA SER A 3 23.56 10.99 -18.11
C SER A 3 22.50 10.82 -17.01
N SER A 4 21.50 11.70 -16.99
CA SER A 4 20.39 11.55 -16.07
C SER A 4 19.73 10.19 -16.30
N GLN A 5 19.14 9.58 -15.27
CA GLN A 5 18.35 8.36 -15.45
C GLN A 5 17.19 8.57 -16.43
N TYR A 6 16.76 9.81 -16.65
CA TYR A 6 15.72 10.20 -17.61
C TYR A 6 16.22 10.29 -19.06
N ASP A 7 17.54 10.25 -19.28
CA ASP A 7 18.17 10.28 -20.61
C ASP A 7 18.40 8.86 -21.18
N THR A 8 17.98 7.82 -20.45
CA THR A 8 18.18 6.42 -20.82
C THR A 8 16.88 5.64 -20.72
N TYR A 9 16.71 4.63 -21.56
CA TYR A 9 15.53 3.77 -21.52
C TYR A 9 15.39 3.11 -20.14
N GLN A 10 14.20 3.23 -19.56
CA GLN A 10 13.82 2.52 -18.35
C GLN A 10 12.72 1.52 -18.69
N ASN A 11 12.91 0.26 -18.27
CA ASN A 11 11.85 -0.72 -18.36
C ASN A 11 10.66 -0.24 -17.50
N PRO A 12 9.47 -0.01 -18.07
CA PRO A 12 8.34 0.59 -17.36
C PRO A 12 7.83 -0.28 -16.19
N LEU A 13 8.15 -1.57 -16.17
CA LEU A 13 7.79 -2.45 -15.05
C LEU A 13 8.33 -1.93 -13.71
N GLY A 14 9.52 -1.32 -13.71
CA GLY A 14 10.14 -0.73 -12.52
C GLY A 14 9.45 0.51 -11.96
N PRO A 15 9.50 1.65 -12.66
CA PRO A 15 9.02 2.91 -12.13
C PRO A 15 7.49 3.02 -12.10
N ARG A 16 6.75 2.13 -12.79
CA ARG A 16 5.32 2.35 -13.06
C ARG A 16 4.37 1.26 -12.57
N TYR A 17 4.78 0.00 -12.53
CA TYR A 17 3.83 -1.12 -12.43
C TYR A 17 4.06 -2.08 -11.26
N ALA A 18 5.27 -2.60 -11.10
CA ALA A 18 5.55 -3.63 -10.10
C ALA A 18 5.72 -3.04 -8.69
N SER A 19 5.49 -3.88 -7.69
CA SER A 19 5.72 -3.54 -6.28
C SER A 19 7.22 -3.41 -5.97
N GLN A 20 7.51 -2.61 -4.94
CA GLN A 20 8.88 -2.44 -4.44
C GLN A 20 9.48 -3.75 -3.92
N GLU A 21 8.67 -4.67 -3.40
CA GLU A 21 9.10 -5.99 -2.92
C GLU A 21 9.64 -6.84 -4.08
N MET A 22 8.89 -6.93 -5.18
CA MET A 22 9.29 -7.70 -6.36
C MET A 22 10.50 -7.06 -7.06
N LEU A 23 10.55 -5.72 -7.13
CA LEU A 23 11.70 -5.00 -7.68
C LEU A 23 12.97 -5.19 -6.84
N LYS A 24 12.84 -5.15 -5.52
CA LYS A 24 13.95 -5.42 -4.61
C LYS A 24 14.45 -6.86 -4.77
N LEU A 25 13.56 -7.84 -4.90
CA LEU A 25 13.92 -9.24 -5.06
C LEU A 25 14.83 -9.47 -6.27
N PHE A 26 14.49 -8.90 -7.42
CA PHE A 26 15.29 -9.02 -8.65
C PHE A 26 16.37 -7.94 -8.81
N SER A 27 16.67 -7.16 -7.76
CA SER A 27 17.68 -6.11 -7.82
C SER A 27 19.11 -6.67 -7.89
N PRO A 28 20.06 -5.91 -8.50
CA PRO A 28 21.47 -6.30 -8.51
C PRO A 28 22.06 -6.55 -7.11
N ARG A 29 21.64 -5.74 -6.11
CA ARG A 29 22.10 -5.90 -4.73
C ARG A 29 21.61 -7.21 -4.12
N THR A 30 20.33 -7.55 -4.29
CA THR A 30 19.79 -8.82 -3.79
C THR A 30 20.48 -10.00 -4.45
N ARG A 31 20.73 -9.93 -5.77
CA ARG A 31 21.52 -10.95 -6.49
C ARG A 31 22.90 -11.15 -5.86
N ALA A 32 23.68 -10.08 -5.76
CA ALA A 32 25.04 -10.13 -5.24
C ALA A 32 25.10 -10.58 -3.77
N SER A 33 24.16 -10.12 -2.94
CA SER A 33 24.08 -10.51 -1.52
C SER A 33 23.67 -11.98 -1.37
N THR A 34 22.81 -12.49 -2.25
CA THR A 34 22.43 -13.91 -2.28
C THR A 34 23.59 -14.79 -2.70
N TRP A 35 24.45 -14.32 -3.62
CA TRP A 35 25.69 -15.04 -3.95
C TRP A 35 26.63 -15.13 -2.76
N ARG A 36 26.81 -14.04 -2.01
CA ARG A 36 27.56 -14.04 -0.74
C ARG A 36 26.96 -15.01 0.28
N GLN A 37 25.64 -15.03 0.40
CA GLN A 37 24.93 -15.98 1.28
C GLN A 37 25.16 -17.45 0.89
N LEU A 38 25.13 -17.75 -0.41
CA LEU A 38 25.42 -19.09 -0.93
C LEU A 38 26.88 -19.50 -0.65
N TRP A 39 27.85 -18.59 -0.82
CA TRP A 39 29.24 -18.87 -0.45
C TRP A 39 29.42 -19.08 1.04
N LEU A 40 28.74 -18.30 1.89
CA LEU A 40 28.75 -18.52 3.33
C LEU A 40 28.21 -19.91 3.69
N TRP A 41 27.06 -20.31 3.14
CA TRP A 41 26.51 -21.64 3.38
C TRP A 41 27.41 -22.77 2.88
N LEU A 42 28.12 -22.55 1.77
CA LEU A 42 29.10 -23.50 1.26
C LEU A 42 30.23 -23.67 2.27
N ALA A 43 30.89 -22.58 2.66
CA ALA A 43 32.02 -22.59 3.58
C ALA A 43 31.65 -23.14 4.97
N GLU A 44 30.47 -22.79 5.50
CA GLU A 44 29.96 -23.37 6.76
C GLU A 44 29.79 -24.90 6.66
N SER A 45 29.21 -25.38 5.57
CA SER A 45 28.93 -26.81 5.38
C SER A 45 30.21 -27.61 5.11
N GLU A 46 31.14 -27.04 4.34
CA GLU A 46 32.47 -27.59 4.11
C GLU A 46 33.28 -27.71 5.42
N LYS A 47 33.21 -26.69 6.27
CA LYS A 47 33.81 -26.70 7.60
C LYS A 47 33.21 -27.80 8.48
N GLU A 48 31.88 -27.91 8.52
CA GLU A 48 31.15 -28.94 9.28
C GLU A 48 31.56 -30.36 8.85
N LEU A 49 31.91 -30.53 7.57
CA LEU A 49 32.37 -31.80 7.00
C LEU A 49 33.88 -32.03 7.11
N GLY A 50 34.58 -31.15 7.82
CA GLY A 50 35.97 -31.33 8.23
C GLY A 50 37.01 -30.68 7.31
N LEU A 51 36.64 -29.76 6.41
CA LEU A 51 37.63 -28.95 5.72
C LEU A 51 38.21 -27.87 6.64
N ALA A 52 39.50 -27.57 6.45
CA ALA A 52 40.23 -26.59 7.26
C ALA A 52 39.82 -25.14 6.91
N ILE A 53 38.72 -24.68 7.49
CA ILE A 53 38.18 -23.31 7.34
C ILE A 53 38.11 -22.65 8.72
N SER A 54 38.74 -21.49 8.89
CA SER A 54 38.82 -20.79 10.18
C SER A 54 37.47 -20.17 10.60
N ASP A 55 37.22 -20.05 11.91
CA ASP A 55 36.04 -19.32 12.42
C ASP A 55 36.07 -17.83 12.04
N GLU A 56 37.28 -17.26 11.95
CA GLU A 56 37.49 -15.89 11.50
C GLU A 56 36.99 -15.69 10.06
N ALA A 57 37.31 -16.61 9.14
CA ALA A 57 36.84 -16.55 7.76
C ALA A 57 35.30 -16.56 7.68
N ILE A 58 34.65 -17.48 8.40
CA ILE A 58 33.19 -17.58 8.47
C ILE A 58 32.57 -16.30 9.06
N THR A 59 33.20 -15.73 10.09
CA THR A 59 32.73 -14.50 10.75
C THR A 59 32.79 -13.31 9.80
N GLN A 60 33.94 -13.11 9.13
CA GLN A 60 34.09 -12.05 8.13
C GLN A 60 33.06 -12.17 7.00
N MET A 61 32.84 -13.39 6.50
CA MET A 61 31.83 -13.63 5.47
C MET A 61 30.42 -13.25 5.96
N ARG A 62 30.04 -13.65 7.18
CA ARG A 62 28.73 -13.37 7.77
C ARG A 62 28.49 -11.87 7.99
N GLU A 63 29.50 -11.14 8.44
CA GLU A 63 29.41 -9.68 8.67
C GLU A 63 29.32 -8.89 7.36
N ASN A 64 29.81 -9.43 6.25
CA ASN A 64 29.88 -8.77 4.95
C ASN A 64 28.88 -9.34 3.91
N LEU A 65 27.78 -9.95 4.34
CA LEU A 65 26.79 -10.56 3.44
C LEU A 65 26.10 -9.56 2.50
N THR A 66 25.75 -8.38 3.01
CA THR A 66 25.07 -7.35 2.21
C THR A 66 26.06 -6.70 1.25
N PHE A 67 25.77 -6.76 -0.05
CA PHE A 67 26.55 -6.05 -1.06
C PHE A 67 26.30 -4.54 -0.95
N THR A 68 27.35 -3.75 -0.79
CA THR A 68 27.24 -2.30 -0.50
C THR A 68 27.37 -1.43 -1.75
N ASP A 69 27.05 -0.14 -1.67
CA ASP A 69 27.22 0.81 -2.78
C ASP A 69 28.69 0.97 -3.22
N GLU A 70 29.61 0.85 -2.26
CA GLU A 70 31.05 0.90 -2.51
C GLU A 70 31.56 -0.34 -3.28
N ASP A 71 30.85 -1.47 -3.18
CA ASP A 71 31.25 -2.71 -3.82
C ASP A 71 30.98 -2.69 -5.34
N PHE A 72 29.95 -1.96 -5.81
CA PHE A 72 29.56 -1.94 -7.23
C PHE A 72 30.66 -1.39 -8.16
N PRO A 73 31.31 -0.24 -7.87
CA PRO A 73 32.40 0.25 -8.73
C PRO A 73 33.60 -0.72 -8.80
N ILE A 74 33.90 -1.40 -7.68
CA ILE A 74 35.00 -2.37 -7.61
C ILE A 74 34.69 -3.59 -8.47
N GLU A 75 33.49 -4.14 -8.30
CA GLU A 75 33.02 -5.29 -9.07
C GLU A 75 32.95 -4.97 -10.56
N ALA A 76 32.39 -3.82 -10.96
CA ALA A 76 32.30 -3.44 -12.38
C ALA A 76 33.68 -3.28 -13.03
N ALA A 77 34.67 -2.75 -12.30
CA ALA A 77 36.05 -2.66 -12.78
C ALA A 77 36.67 -4.06 -12.96
N GLU A 78 36.42 -4.98 -12.03
CA GLU A 78 36.88 -6.35 -12.09
C GLU A 78 36.21 -7.17 -13.19
N GLU A 79 34.90 -7.01 -13.39
CA GLU A 79 34.16 -7.67 -14.47
C GLU A 79 34.69 -7.22 -15.82
N LYS A 80 34.94 -5.91 -15.99
CA LYS A 80 35.55 -5.37 -17.21
C LYS A 80 36.95 -5.97 -17.49
N ARG A 81 37.73 -6.21 -16.43
CA ARG A 81 39.07 -6.80 -16.51
C ARG A 81 39.03 -8.30 -16.83
N ARG A 82 38.20 -9.06 -16.12
CA ARG A 82 38.16 -10.53 -16.16
C ARG A 82 37.20 -11.11 -17.20
N ARG A 83 36.25 -10.30 -17.68
CA ARG A 83 35.14 -10.71 -18.56
C ARG A 83 34.30 -11.84 -17.95
N HIS A 84 34.15 -11.83 -16.63
CA HIS A 84 33.43 -12.85 -15.88
C HIS A 84 32.84 -12.25 -14.58
N ASP A 85 31.51 -12.15 -14.53
CA ASP A 85 30.74 -11.57 -13.42
C ASP A 85 30.97 -12.28 -12.08
N VAL A 86 30.80 -13.60 -12.03
CA VAL A 86 30.97 -14.35 -10.76
C VAL A 86 32.38 -14.20 -10.21
N MET A 87 33.41 -14.25 -11.06
CA MET A 87 34.79 -14.10 -10.59
C MET A 87 35.12 -12.67 -10.16
N ALA A 88 34.48 -11.66 -10.76
CA ALA A 88 34.54 -10.29 -10.26
C ALA A 88 33.95 -10.19 -8.85
N HIS A 89 32.77 -10.78 -8.63
CA HIS A 89 32.14 -10.84 -7.32
C HIS A 89 32.94 -11.65 -6.28
N VAL A 90 33.58 -12.77 -6.65
CA VAL A 90 34.49 -13.53 -5.77
C VAL A 90 35.64 -12.64 -5.30
N HIS A 91 36.28 -11.91 -6.23
CA HIS A 91 37.37 -11.01 -5.90
C HIS A 91 36.91 -9.87 -4.97
N THR A 92 35.81 -9.20 -5.33
CA THR A 92 35.25 -8.11 -4.51
C THR A 92 34.88 -8.59 -3.10
N TYR A 93 34.36 -9.81 -2.96
CA TYR A 93 34.04 -10.35 -1.64
C TYR A 93 35.29 -10.75 -0.85
N GLY A 94 36.31 -11.31 -1.52
CA GLY A 94 37.61 -11.61 -0.93
C GLY A 94 38.33 -10.37 -0.39
N LEU A 95 38.21 -9.21 -1.05
CA LEU A 95 38.73 -7.94 -0.55
C LEU A 95 38.07 -7.50 0.78
N ARG A 96 36.78 -7.81 0.95
CA ARG A 96 36.04 -7.55 2.20
C ARG A 96 36.31 -8.61 3.28
N CYS A 97 36.71 -9.82 2.87
CA CYS A 97 36.93 -10.96 3.76
C CYS A 97 38.33 -11.58 3.55
N PRO A 98 39.44 -10.90 3.93
CA PRO A 98 40.80 -11.39 3.68
C PRO A 98 41.08 -12.78 4.26
N ALA A 99 40.48 -13.14 5.40
CA ALA A 99 40.63 -14.47 6.00
C ALA A 99 39.91 -15.56 5.18
N ALA A 100 38.88 -15.18 4.41
CA ALA A 100 38.09 -16.09 3.58
C ALA A 100 38.48 -16.05 2.09
N GLU A 101 39.30 -15.10 1.64
CA GLU A 101 39.63 -14.89 0.22
C GLU A 101 40.02 -16.20 -0.50
N LYS A 102 40.81 -17.04 0.16
CA LYS A 102 41.34 -18.29 -0.41
C LYS A 102 40.35 -19.44 -0.43
N ILE A 103 39.24 -19.36 0.30
CA ILE A 103 38.24 -20.43 0.44
C ILE A 103 36.89 -20.07 -0.17
N ILE A 104 36.65 -18.79 -0.52
CA ILE A 104 35.45 -18.41 -1.27
C ILE A 104 35.42 -19.18 -2.60
N HIS A 105 34.29 -19.85 -2.86
CA HIS A 105 34.04 -20.62 -4.08
C HIS A 105 34.84 -21.92 -4.21
N TRP A 106 35.43 -22.44 -3.12
CA TRP A 106 36.21 -23.67 -3.16
C TRP A 106 35.38 -24.86 -3.69
N GLY A 107 35.91 -25.58 -4.68
CA GLY A 107 35.25 -26.73 -5.30
C GLY A 107 34.06 -26.42 -6.21
N ALA A 108 33.51 -25.22 -6.16
CA ALA A 108 32.33 -24.82 -6.90
C ALA A 108 32.65 -24.35 -8.34
N THR A 109 31.59 -24.27 -9.15
CA THR A 109 31.59 -23.58 -10.46
C THR A 109 30.66 -22.38 -10.36
N SER A 110 30.70 -21.44 -11.30
CA SER A 110 29.86 -20.23 -11.33
C SER A 110 28.37 -20.53 -11.13
N CYS A 111 27.89 -21.64 -11.68
CA CYS A 111 26.49 -22.10 -11.53
C CYS A 111 26.11 -22.48 -10.09
N TYR A 112 27.06 -22.64 -9.17
CA TYR A 112 26.71 -22.77 -7.77
C TYR A 112 26.02 -21.52 -7.24
N VAL A 113 26.47 -20.32 -7.62
CA VAL A 113 25.83 -19.08 -7.13
C VAL A 113 24.74 -18.58 -8.07
N THR A 114 24.94 -18.63 -9.39
CA THR A 114 23.95 -18.07 -10.33
C THR A 114 22.65 -18.86 -10.32
N ASP A 115 22.74 -20.18 -10.50
CA ASP A 115 21.56 -21.03 -10.69
C ASP A 115 20.80 -21.26 -9.38
N ASN A 116 21.51 -21.45 -8.27
CA ASN A 116 20.85 -21.56 -6.96
C ASN A 116 20.19 -20.24 -6.54
N ALA A 117 20.79 -19.08 -6.84
CA ALA A 117 20.16 -17.79 -6.58
C ALA A 117 18.91 -17.59 -7.46
N ASP A 118 18.96 -17.92 -8.75
CA ASP A 118 17.79 -17.83 -9.63
C ASP A 118 16.63 -18.70 -9.12
N LEU A 119 16.91 -19.94 -8.67
CA LEU A 119 15.90 -20.81 -8.05
C LEU A 119 15.31 -20.21 -6.77
N ILE A 120 16.15 -19.61 -5.90
CA ILE A 120 15.70 -18.88 -4.71
C ILE A 120 14.77 -17.73 -5.12
N PHE A 121 15.16 -16.92 -6.10
CA PHE A 121 14.36 -15.79 -6.56
C PHE A 121 13.03 -16.23 -7.15
N MET A 122 12.99 -17.29 -7.96
CA MET A 122 11.73 -17.81 -8.50
C MET A 122 10.81 -18.34 -7.40
N ARG A 123 11.34 -19.10 -6.43
CA ARG A 123 10.58 -19.59 -5.28
C ARG A 123 10.00 -18.44 -4.46
N ASP A 124 10.83 -17.45 -4.14
CA ASP A 124 10.45 -16.33 -3.29
C ASP A 124 9.48 -15.40 -4.03
N ALA A 125 9.66 -15.21 -5.34
CA ALA A 125 8.72 -14.45 -6.16
C ALA A 125 7.35 -15.14 -6.24
N LEU A 126 7.30 -16.46 -6.43
CA LEU A 126 6.04 -17.22 -6.35
C LEU A 126 5.40 -17.11 -4.96
N ALA A 127 6.20 -17.16 -3.89
CA ALA A 127 5.71 -16.98 -2.52
C ALA A 127 5.16 -15.56 -2.26
N LEU A 128 5.67 -14.54 -2.97
CA LEU A 128 5.10 -13.18 -2.93
C LEU A 128 3.79 -13.08 -3.73
N LEU A 129 3.66 -13.78 -4.85
CA LEU A 129 2.48 -13.72 -5.72
C LEU A 129 1.27 -14.46 -5.14
N LEU A 130 1.47 -15.67 -4.61
CA LEU A 130 0.39 -16.56 -4.15
C LEU A 130 -0.58 -15.87 -3.16
N PRO A 131 -0.13 -15.18 -2.10
CA PRO A 131 -1.02 -14.43 -1.22
C PRO A 131 -1.77 -13.28 -1.93
N LYS A 132 -1.17 -12.65 -2.94
CA LYS A 132 -1.81 -11.53 -3.68
C LYS A 132 -2.95 -12.04 -4.56
N ILE A 133 -2.76 -13.19 -5.20
CA ILE A 133 -3.81 -13.86 -5.99
C ILE A 133 -4.94 -14.34 -5.06
N ALA A 134 -4.60 -14.96 -3.93
CA ALA A 134 -5.57 -15.39 -2.92
C ALA A 134 -6.44 -14.21 -2.42
N ARG A 135 -5.86 -13.03 -2.20
CA ARG A 135 -6.63 -11.82 -1.87
C ARG A 135 -7.59 -11.39 -2.97
N GLY A 136 -7.14 -11.40 -4.23
CA GLY A 136 -8.01 -11.09 -5.38
C GLY A 136 -9.20 -12.06 -5.47
N ILE A 137 -8.96 -13.35 -5.24
CA ILE A 137 -10.00 -14.38 -5.16
C ILE A 137 -10.98 -14.09 -4.02
N ALA A 138 -10.48 -13.76 -2.83
CA ALA A 138 -11.32 -13.45 -1.67
C ALA A 138 -12.25 -12.26 -1.92
N LYS A 139 -11.70 -11.17 -2.48
CA LYS A 139 -12.47 -9.95 -2.82
C LYS A 139 -13.52 -10.21 -3.89
N LEU A 140 -13.17 -10.96 -4.94
CA LEU A 140 -14.15 -11.38 -5.95
C LEU A 140 -15.21 -12.33 -5.37
N SER A 141 -14.86 -13.18 -4.40
CA SER A 141 -15.81 -14.06 -3.71
C SER A 141 -16.81 -13.28 -2.85
N GLU A 142 -16.36 -12.22 -2.18
CA GLU A 142 -17.24 -11.29 -1.46
C GLU A 142 -18.19 -10.56 -2.42
N PHE A 143 -17.65 -10.05 -3.53
CA PHE A 143 -18.44 -9.46 -4.61
C PHE A 143 -19.48 -10.45 -5.15
N ALA A 144 -19.07 -11.69 -5.43
CA ALA A 144 -19.95 -12.74 -5.94
C ALA A 144 -21.09 -13.04 -4.97
N THR A 145 -20.78 -13.16 -3.68
CA THR A 145 -21.76 -13.42 -2.62
C THR A 145 -22.74 -12.26 -2.46
N THR A 146 -22.25 -11.01 -2.51
CA THR A 146 -23.05 -9.79 -2.41
C THR A 146 -24.09 -9.71 -3.53
N TRP A 147 -23.68 -10.05 -4.76
CA TRP A 147 -24.52 -9.92 -5.96
C TRP A 147 -25.06 -11.26 -6.48
N LYS A 148 -25.08 -12.31 -5.64
CA LYS A 148 -25.46 -13.67 -6.04
C LYS A 148 -26.88 -13.81 -6.56
N ALA A 149 -27.77 -12.92 -6.14
CA ALA A 149 -29.20 -12.95 -6.49
C ALA A 149 -29.62 -11.85 -7.47
N LEU A 150 -28.73 -10.96 -7.90
CA LEU A 150 -29.07 -9.89 -8.85
C LEU A 150 -29.14 -10.45 -10.28
N PRO A 151 -30.32 -10.57 -10.92
CA PRO A 151 -30.44 -11.08 -12.27
C PRO A 151 -29.78 -10.13 -13.28
N CYS A 152 -29.10 -10.69 -14.27
CA CYS A 152 -28.55 -9.95 -15.39
C CYS A 152 -28.63 -10.79 -16.68
N LEU A 153 -28.51 -10.12 -17.82
CA LEU A 153 -28.45 -10.76 -19.13
C LEU A 153 -27.26 -11.73 -19.21
N GLY A 154 -27.51 -12.98 -19.61
CA GLY A 154 -26.47 -13.88 -20.06
C GLY A 154 -26.00 -13.52 -21.47
N TYR A 155 -24.77 -13.90 -21.83
CA TYR A 155 -24.21 -13.65 -23.16
C TYR A 155 -23.58 -14.90 -23.75
N THR A 156 -24.02 -15.26 -24.95
CA THR A 156 -23.37 -16.27 -25.79
C THR A 156 -23.17 -15.67 -27.18
N HIS A 157 -21.99 -15.79 -27.77
CA HIS A 157 -21.64 -15.12 -29.05
C HIS A 157 -21.78 -13.58 -29.00
N GLY A 158 -21.70 -12.98 -27.82
CA GLY A 158 -21.99 -11.55 -27.63
C GLY A 158 -23.46 -11.16 -27.81
N GLN A 159 -24.38 -12.14 -27.87
CA GLN A 159 -25.82 -11.93 -28.00
C GLN A 159 -26.53 -12.21 -26.67
N PRO A 160 -27.65 -11.51 -26.37
CA PRO A 160 -28.55 -11.84 -25.27
C PRO A 160 -28.89 -13.34 -25.21
N ALA A 161 -28.67 -13.94 -24.05
CA ALA A 161 -28.98 -15.33 -23.75
C ALA A 161 -29.74 -15.42 -22.41
N GLN A 162 -30.06 -16.66 -21.98
CA GLN A 162 -30.78 -16.89 -20.72
C GLN A 162 -30.14 -16.11 -19.55
N PRO A 163 -30.95 -15.47 -18.69
CA PRO A 163 -30.44 -14.68 -17.58
C PRO A 163 -29.59 -15.52 -16.62
N ILE A 164 -28.57 -14.88 -16.07
CA ILE A 164 -27.77 -15.40 -14.95
C ILE A 164 -27.82 -14.37 -13.82
N THR A 165 -26.94 -14.48 -12.82
CA THR A 165 -26.73 -13.40 -11.85
C THR A 165 -25.34 -12.78 -11.97
N VAL A 166 -25.22 -11.52 -11.54
CA VAL A 166 -23.93 -10.82 -11.49
C VAL A 166 -22.92 -11.61 -10.65
N GLY A 167 -23.34 -12.14 -9.50
CA GLY A 167 -22.46 -12.95 -8.66
C GLY A 167 -22.06 -14.27 -9.32
N ARG A 168 -22.99 -14.96 -10.00
CA ARG A 168 -22.68 -16.20 -10.73
C ARG A 168 -21.68 -15.99 -11.87
N ARG A 169 -21.71 -14.83 -12.54
CA ARG A 169 -20.69 -14.46 -13.54
C ARG A 169 -19.31 -14.34 -12.89
N ALA A 170 -19.22 -13.67 -11.74
CA ALA A 170 -17.96 -13.53 -11.03
C ALA A 170 -17.35 -14.87 -10.59
N CYS A 171 -18.18 -15.88 -10.28
CA CYS A 171 -17.69 -17.23 -9.99
C CYS A 171 -16.91 -17.88 -11.15
N GLN A 172 -17.23 -17.55 -12.41
CA GLN A 172 -16.46 -18.04 -13.56
C GLN A 172 -15.03 -17.48 -13.56
N TRP A 173 -14.85 -16.22 -13.16
CA TRP A 173 -13.53 -15.61 -13.02
C TRP A 173 -12.76 -16.25 -11.87
N ILE A 174 -13.45 -16.48 -10.74
CA ILE A 174 -12.85 -17.10 -9.55
C ILE A 174 -12.38 -18.52 -9.84
N GLU A 175 -13.18 -19.33 -10.55
CA GLU A 175 -12.82 -20.69 -10.94
C GLU A 175 -11.48 -20.73 -11.70
N SER A 176 -11.29 -19.87 -12.69
CA SER A 176 -10.00 -19.77 -13.41
C SER A 176 -8.85 -19.37 -12.49
N LEU A 177 -9.07 -18.42 -11.57
CA LEU A 177 -8.06 -18.01 -10.60
C LEU A 177 -7.70 -19.12 -9.59
N LEU A 178 -8.64 -19.98 -9.21
CA LEU A 178 -8.36 -21.16 -8.38
C LEU A 178 -7.46 -22.16 -9.11
N MET A 179 -7.68 -22.36 -10.42
CA MET A 179 -6.79 -23.18 -11.24
C MET A 179 -5.39 -22.58 -11.33
N ASP A 180 -5.27 -21.26 -11.46
CA ASP A 180 -3.98 -20.57 -11.47
C ASP A 180 -3.26 -20.64 -10.13
N LEU A 181 -3.99 -20.47 -9.02
CA LEU A 181 -3.45 -20.61 -7.67
C LEU A 181 -2.84 -22.00 -7.48
N ARG A 182 -3.58 -23.06 -7.82
CA ARG A 182 -3.09 -24.45 -7.81
C ARG A 182 -1.86 -24.63 -8.71
N ASN A 183 -1.87 -24.07 -9.92
CA ASN A 183 -0.76 -24.22 -10.87
C ASN A 183 0.53 -23.56 -10.34
N LEU A 184 0.42 -22.37 -9.73
CA LEU A 184 1.54 -21.62 -9.18
C LEU A 184 2.07 -22.25 -7.89
N GLU A 185 1.19 -22.80 -7.04
CA GLU A 185 1.56 -23.60 -5.88
C GLU A 185 2.39 -24.81 -6.29
N ARG A 186 1.91 -25.55 -7.29
CA ARG A 186 2.63 -26.69 -7.86
C ARG A 186 3.98 -26.25 -8.39
N ALA A 187 4.03 -25.20 -9.23
CA ALA A 187 5.28 -24.70 -9.78
C ALA A 187 6.28 -24.32 -8.68
N LYS A 188 5.84 -23.66 -7.61
CA LYS A 188 6.69 -23.31 -6.46
C LYS A 188 7.20 -24.54 -5.71
N ASN A 189 6.32 -25.52 -5.47
CA ASN A 189 6.63 -26.69 -4.65
C ASN A 189 7.46 -27.74 -5.41
N ASP A 190 7.37 -27.77 -6.74
CA ASP A 190 8.15 -28.66 -7.60
C ASP A 190 9.58 -28.15 -7.86
N LEU A 191 9.87 -26.87 -7.59
CA LEU A 191 11.23 -26.33 -7.73
C LEU A 191 12.21 -27.07 -6.82
N ARG A 192 13.26 -27.63 -7.45
CA ARG A 192 14.35 -28.32 -6.77
C ARG A 192 15.59 -27.46 -6.78
N PHE A 193 16.31 -27.43 -5.66
CA PHE A 193 17.60 -26.76 -5.59
C PHE A 193 18.62 -27.46 -6.50
N ARG A 194 19.51 -26.70 -7.16
CA ARG A 194 20.60 -27.32 -7.92
C ARG A 194 21.62 -27.96 -6.97
N GLY A 195 21.99 -27.23 -5.91
CA GLY A 195 22.99 -27.64 -4.94
C GLY A 195 24.42 -27.55 -5.48
N VAL A 196 25.30 -28.42 -4.97
CA VAL A 196 26.74 -28.48 -5.34
C VAL A 196 26.99 -29.58 -6.36
N LYS A 197 27.03 -29.22 -7.64
CA LYS A 197 27.11 -30.19 -8.76
C LYS A 197 28.40 -30.16 -9.58
N GLY A 198 29.29 -29.20 -9.32
CA GLY A 198 30.49 -28.99 -10.13
C GLY A 198 30.18 -28.54 -11.55
N THR A 199 31.18 -28.57 -12.43
CA THR A 199 31.12 -27.98 -13.78
C THR A 199 30.25 -28.75 -14.77
N THR A 200 30.08 -30.06 -14.62
CA THR A 200 29.32 -30.90 -15.56
C THR A 200 28.24 -31.74 -14.88
N GLY A 201 27.96 -31.49 -13.60
CA GLY A 201 26.99 -32.28 -12.84
C GLY A 201 27.58 -33.42 -12.01
N SER A 202 28.83 -33.81 -12.29
CA SER A 202 29.48 -35.00 -11.72
C SER A 202 30.04 -34.84 -10.30
N GLN A 203 30.07 -33.61 -9.76
CA GLN A 203 30.64 -33.31 -8.45
C GLN A 203 32.14 -33.65 -8.28
N ALA A 204 32.88 -33.87 -9.37
CA ALA A 204 34.26 -34.34 -9.32
C ALA A 204 35.20 -33.47 -8.47
N SER A 205 35.07 -32.14 -8.55
CA SER A 205 35.86 -31.20 -7.75
C SER A 205 35.62 -31.36 -6.24
N PHE A 206 34.36 -31.52 -5.83
CA PHE A 206 34.01 -31.76 -4.42
C PHE A 206 34.48 -33.15 -3.96
N LEU A 207 34.37 -34.17 -4.81
CA LEU A 207 34.87 -35.50 -4.50
C LEU A 207 36.40 -35.49 -4.28
N GLN A 208 37.12 -34.70 -5.07
CA GLN A 208 38.56 -34.50 -4.90
C GLN A 208 38.90 -33.80 -3.58
N ILE A 209 38.16 -32.75 -3.22
CA ILE A 209 38.36 -32.01 -1.96
C ILE A 209 38.09 -32.90 -0.74
N PHE A 210 37.15 -33.85 -0.86
CA PHE A 210 36.86 -34.83 0.19
C PHE A 210 37.58 -36.17 -0.01
N GLU A 211 38.69 -36.20 -0.76
CA GLU A 211 39.58 -37.37 -0.89
C GLU A 211 38.85 -38.66 -1.30
N GLY A 212 37.86 -38.56 -2.20
CA GLY A 212 37.07 -39.70 -2.67
C GLY A 212 35.89 -40.08 -1.76
N ASN A 213 35.59 -39.31 -0.72
CA ASN A 213 34.47 -39.62 0.18
C ASN A 213 33.12 -39.18 -0.39
N HIS A 214 32.41 -40.13 -1.00
CA HIS A 214 31.09 -39.91 -1.60
C HIS A 214 30.01 -39.47 -0.59
N GLU A 215 30.05 -39.96 0.66
CA GLU A 215 29.04 -39.60 1.65
C GLU A 215 29.19 -38.14 2.11
N LYS A 216 30.42 -37.62 2.25
CA LYS A 216 30.65 -36.20 2.51
C LYS A 216 30.14 -35.32 1.37
N VAL A 217 30.35 -35.71 0.11
CA VAL A 217 29.82 -34.96 -1.05
C VAL A 217 28.29 -34.94 -1.04
N LYS A 218 27.65 -36.08 -0.79
CA LYS A 218 26.18 -36.19 -0.68
C LYS A 218 25.64 -35.34 0.47
N GLU A 219 26.34 -35.32 1.58
CA GLU A 219 25.96 -34.56 2.77
C GLU A 219 26.16 -33.05 2.58
N LEU A 220 27.25 -32.62 1.92
CA LEU A 220 27.46 -31.22 1.56
C LEU A 220 26.27 -30.70 0.75
N ASP A 221 25.86 -31.45 -0.26
CA ASP A 221 24.72 -31.14 -1.12
C ASP A 221 23.39 -31.09 -0.34
N ARG A 222 23.23 -31.94 0.67
CA ARG A 222 22.06 -31.93 1.58
C ARG A 222 22.07 -30.69 2.47
N LEU A 223 23.21 -30.36 3.10
CA LEU A 223 23.36 -29.24 4.03
C LEU A 223 23.09 -27.90 3.34
N VAL A 224 23.72 -27.64 2.18
CA VAL A 224 23.49 -26.37 1.45
C VAL A 224 22.04 -26.24 0.96
N THR A 225 21.40 -27.35 0.58
CA THR A 225 19.98 -27.37 0.19
C THR A 225 19.08 -27.01 1.37
N GLN A 226 19.34 -27.59 2.53
CA GLN A 226 18.58 -27.32 3.76
C GLN A 226 18.76 -25.85 4.20
N LYS A 227 20.00 -25.34 4.19
CA LYS A 227 20.30 -23.93 4.51
C LYS A 227 19.60 -22.96 3.56
N ALA A 228 19.48 -23.32 2.29
CA ALA A 228 18.76 -22.54 1.29
C ALA A 228 17.22 -22.61 1.43
N GLY A 229 16.68 -23.47 2.30
CA GLY A 229 15.24 -23.61 2.54
C GLY A 229 14.50 -24.37 1.43
N PHE A 230 15.16 -25.30 0.76
CA PHE A 230 14.52 -26.20 -0.21
C PHE A 230 14.29 -27.58 0.40
N SER A 231 13.12 -28.18 0.14
CA SER A 231 12.78 -29.54 0.57
C SER A 231 13.47 -30.62 -0.27
N ALA A 232 13.80 -30.29 -1.52
CA ALA A 232 14.40 -31.21 -2.48
C ALA A 232 15.50 -30.54 -3.32
N ARG A 233 16.44 -31.37 -3.77
CA ARG A 233 17.49 -30.99 -4.71
C ARG A 233 17.52 -31.92 -5.91
N SER A 234 18.08 -31.45 -7.01
CA SER A 234 18.36 -32.29 -8.17
C SER A 234 19.43 -33.31 -7.81
N ILE A 235 19.17 -34.60 -8.02
CA ILE A 235 20.19 -35.66 -7.91
C ILE A 235 21.01 -35.65 -9.20
N VAL A 236 20.32 -35.74 -10.33
CA VAL A 236 20.90 -35.58 -11.66
C VAL A 236 20.73 -34.13 -12.09
N SER A 237 21.86 -33.50 -12.38
CA SER A 237 21.97 -32.14 -12.87
C SER A 237 23.11 -32.13 -13.87
N VAL A 238 23.08 -31.21 -14.82
CA VAL A 238 24.23 -30.92 -15.66
C VAL A 238 25.01 -29.75 -15.03
N GLN A 239 25.68 -28.90 -15.82
CA GLN A 239 26.30 -27.70 -15.28
C GLN A 239 25.26 -26.79 -14.59
N THR A 240 24.02 -26.77 -15.06
CA THR A 240 22.90 -25.96 -14.59
C THR A 240 21.79 -26.83 -14.00
N TYR A 241 20.81 -26.22 -13.31
CA TYR A 241 19.52 -26.89 -13.15
C TYR A 241 18.84 -27.02 -14.53
N ASN A 242 17.97 -28.01 -14.67
CA ASN A 242 17.28 -28.25 -15.93
C ASN A 242 16.38 -27.05 -16.30
N ARG A 243 16.69 -26.36 -17.40
CA ARG A 243 15.96 -25.17 -17.89
C ARG A 243 14.48 -25.44 -18.21
N LYS A 244 14.05 -26.71 -18.27
CA LYS A 244 12.62 -27.06 -18.26
C LYS A 244 11.88 -26.49 -17.04
N ALA A 245 12.55 -26.34 -15.89
CA ALA A 245 11.95 -25.71 -14.72
C ALA A 245 11.55 -24.25 -14.99
N ASP A 246 12.36 -23.50 -15.76
CA ASP A 246 12.01 -22.12 -16.15
C ASP A 246 10.75 -22.10 -17.00
N PHE A 247 10.65 -23.04 -17.95
CA PHE A 247 9.48 -23.20 -18.81
C PHE A 247 8.22 -23.59 -18.02
N ASP A 248 8.31 -24.53 -17.08
CA ASP A 248 7.15 -24.97 -16.28
C ASP A 248 6.63 -23.83 -15.37
N VAL A 249 7.52 -23.01 -14.80
CA VAL A 249 7.15 -21.79 -14.05
C VAL A 249 6.51 -20.75 -14.98
N ALA A 250 7.11 -20.51 -16.16
CA ALA A 250 6.59 -19.56 -17.13
C ALA A 250 5.19 -19.96 -17.64
N CYS A 251 4.93 -21.25 -17.86
CA CYS A 251 3.62 -21.76 -18.23
C CYS A 251 2.55 -21.46 -17.17
N ALA A 252 2.88 -21.64 -15.89
CA ALA A 252 1.95 -21.33 -14.80
C ALA A 252 1.62 -19.83 -14.73
N LEU A 253 2.63 -18.96 -14.89
CA LEU A 253 2.43 -17.50 -14.92
C LEU A 253 1.69 -17.04 -16.18
N ALA A 254 1.93 -17.67 -17.33
CA ALA A 254 1.22 -17.36 -18.56
C ALA A 254 -0.26 -17.74 -18.48
N SER A 255 -0.60 -18.88 -17.87
CA SER A 255 -1.98 -19.26 -17.55
C SER A 255 -2.69 -18.16 -16.76
N PHE A 256 -2.03 -17.67 -15.69
CA PHE A 256 -2.53 -16.56 -14.91
C PHE A 256 -2.70 -15.27 -15.75
N GLY A 257 -1.73 -14.97 -16.63
CA GLY A 257 -1.84 -13.86 -17.57
C GLY A 257 -3.06 -13.96 -18.50
N THR A 258 -3.38 -15.17 -18.99
CA THR A 258 -4.58 -15.44 -19.80
C THR A 258 -5.86 -15.22 -19.00
N THR A 259 -5.94 -15.72 -17.77
CA THR A 259 -7.08 -15.49 -16.88
C THR A 259 -7.33 -14.01 -16.65
N ILE A 260 -6.28 -13.24 -16.36
CA ILE A 260 -6.38 -11.81 -16.09
C ILE A 260 -6.80 -11.01 -17.35
N GLU A 261 -6.32 -11.40 -18.53
CA GLU A 261 -6.78 -10.81 -19.79
C GLU A 261 -8.27 -11.08 -20.04
N HIS A 262 -8.74 -12.30 -19.75
CA HIS A 262 -10.16 -12.66 -19.87
C HIS A 262 -11.05 -11.83 -18.92
N ILE A 263 -10.69 -11.76 -17.63
CA ILE A 263 -11.41 -10.96 -16.63
C ILE A 263 -11.46 -9.48 -17.03
N GLY A 264 -10.31 -8.92 -17.43
CA GLY A 264 -10.23 -7.54 -17.91
C GLY A 264 -11.09 -7.31 -19.15
N GLY A 265 -11.16 -8.29 -20.05
CA GLY A 265 -12.03 -8.29 -21.23
C GLY A 265 -13.51 -8.20 -20.87
N ASP A 266 -13.98 -9.06 -19.97
CA ASP A 266 -15.39 -9.07 -19.53
C ASP A 266 -15.78 -7.74 -18.86
N ILE A 267 -14.95 -7.23 -17.94
CA ILE A 267 -15.21 -5.96 -17.25
C ILE A 267 -15.32 -4.81 -18.25
N ARG A 268 -14.49 -4.79 -19.30
CA ARG A 268 -14.56 -3.77 -20.36
C ARG A 268 -15.88 -3.83 -21.13
N HIS A 269 -16.39 -5.02 -21.43
CA HIS A 269 -17.70 -5.17 -22.08
C HIS A 269 -18.84 -4.72 -21.16
N LEU A 270 -18.80 -5.09 -19.88
CA LEU A 270 -19.82 -4.65 -18.91
C LEU A 270 -19.79 -3.13 -18.68
N ALA A 271 -18.62 -2.50 -18.73
CA ALA A 271 -18.46 -1.05 -18.68
C ALA A 271 -19.02 -0.38 -19.95
N MET A 272 -18.81 -0.96 -21.13
CA MET A 272 -19.43 -0.50 -22.37
C MET A 272 -20.97 -0.50 -22.27
N PHE A 273 -21.53 -1.49 -21.55
CA PHE A 273 -22.96 -1.59 -21.27
C PHE A 273 -23.45 -0.75 -20.09
N LYS A 274 -22.53 -0.13 -19.33
CA LYS A 274 -22.81 0.61 -18.08
C LYS A 274 -23.45 -0.26 -16.99
N GLU A 275 -23.25 -1.57 -17.04
CA GLU A 275 -23.75 -2.49 -16.01
C GLU A 275 -22.79 -2.59 -14.82
N LEU A 276 -21.50 -2.48 -15.12
CA LEU A 276 -20.42 -2.56 -14.13
C LEU A 276 -19.27 -1.63 -14.54
N GLU A 277 -18.69 -0.92 -13.59
CA GLU A 277 -17.49 -0.09 -13.79
C GLU A 277 -16.36 -0.52 -12.84
N GLU A 278 -15.12 -0.31 -13.26
CA GLU A 278 -13.96 -0.41 -12.36
C GLU A 278 -13.93 0.77 -11.36
N PRO A 279 -13.21 0.67 -10.23
CA PRO A 279 -13.16 1.74 -9.24
C PRO A 279 -12.71 3.06 -9.86
N PHE A 280 -13.26 4.19 -9.41
CA PHE A 280 -12.92 5.51 -9.94
C PHE A 280 -12.50 6.43 -8.80
N GLU A 281 -11.26 6.93 -8.82
CA GLU A 281 -10.78 7.83 -7.76
C GLU A 281 -11.49 9.18 -7.87
N LYS A 282 -11.64 9.86 -6.73
CA LYS A 282 -12.34 11.15 -6.64
C LYS A 282 -11.81 12.20 -7.64
N ASP A 283 -10.50 12.25 -7.82
CA ASP A 283 -9.80 13.22 -8.67
C ASP A 283 -9.34 12.62 -10.01
N GLN A 284 -9.78 11.39 -10.34
CA GLN A 284 -9.40 10.74 -11.59
C GLN A 284 -10.07 11.45 -12.78
N ILE A 285 -9.28 11.78 -13.80
CA ILE A 285 -9.80 12.31 -15.08
C ILE A 285 -9.95 11.16 -16.06
N GLY A 286 -11.19 10.87 -16.45
CA GLY A 286 -11.49 9.76 -17.38
C GLY A 286 -11.14 10.05 -18.84
N SER A 287 -11.25 11.31 -19.28
CA SER A 287 -10.93 11.77 -20.63
C SER A 287 -10.52 13.24 -20.60
N SER A 288 -9.53 13.62 -21.42
CA SER A 288 -9.07 15.01 -21.53
C SER A 288 -10.09 15.96 -22.16
N ALA A 289 -11.09 15.44 -22.89
CA ALA A 289 -12.07 16.24 -23.62
C ALA A 289 -13.54 16.00 -23.23
N MET A 290 -13.86 14.83 -22.66
CA MET A 290 -15.25 14.44 -22.37
C MET A 290 -15.44 14.19 -20.88
N ALA A 291 -15.98 15.18 -20.16
CA ALA A 291 -16.14 15.13 -18.70
C ALA A 291 -17.00 13.97 -18.17
N TYR A 292 -17.98 13.49 -18.95
CA TYR A 292 -18.86 12.39 -18.56
C TYR A 292 -18.26 11.00 -18.80
N LYS A 293 -17.16 10.88 -19.55
CA LYS A 293 -16.66 9.60 -20.06
C LYS A 293 -15.70 8.96 -19.05
N ARG A 294 -16.10 7.80 -18.53
CA ARG A 294 -15.25 6.91 -17.72
C ARG A 294 -14.74 5.75 -18.57
N ASN A 295 -13.44 5.48 -18.50
CA ASN A 295 -12.78 4.43 -19.27
C ASN A 295 -12.26 3.34 -18.32
N PRO A 296 -12.41 2.05 -18.67
CA PRO A 296 -11.91 0.93 -17.88
C PRO A 296 -10.39 0.72 -18.06
N MET A 297 -9.59 1.75 -17.76
CA MET A 297 -8.17 1.82 -18.09
C MET A 297 -7.30 0.84 -17.28
N ARG A 298 -7.72 0.47 -16.07
CA ARG A 298 -7.03 -0.56 -15.27
C ARG A 298 -7.29 -1.93 -15.88
N SER A 299 -8.53 -2.20 -16.28
CA SER A 299 -8.93 -3.44 -16.96
C SER A 299 -8.27 -3.58 -18.34
N GLU A 300 -8.11 -2.48 -19.08
CA GLU A 300 -7.31 -2.44 -20.32
C GLU A 300 -5.83 -2.75 -20.07
N ARG A 301 -5.27 -2.25 -18.97
CA ARG A 301 -3.91 -2.57 -18.55
C ARG A 301 -3.75 -4.03 -18.14
N MET A 302 -4.75 -4.62 -17.46
CA MET A 302 -4.80 -6.06 -17.18
C MET A 302 -4.71 -6.86 -18.49
N CYS A 303 -5.48 -6.49 -19.51
CA CYS A 303 -5.41 -7.13 -20.82
C CYS A 303 -4.03 -6.98 -21.49
N SER A 304 -3.45 -5.78 -21.45
CA SER A 304 -2.17 -5.49 -22.10
C SER A 304 -1.00 -6.27 -21.47
N LEU A 305 -0.90 -6.22 -20.14
CA LEU A 305 0.14 -6.91 -19.39
C LEU A 305 -0.09 -8.44 -19.37
N GLY A 306 -1.34 -8.88 -19.26
CA GLY A 306 -1.72 -10.30 -19.35
C GLY A 306 -1.29 -10.91 -20.68
N ARG A 307 -1.50 -10.20 -21.79
CA ARG A 307 -1.03 -10.61 -23.11
C ARG A 307 0.49 -10.68 -23.20
N LYS A 308 1.20 -9.67 -22.68
CA LYS A 308 2.68 -9.70 -22.67
C LYS A 308 3.21 -10.90 -21.88
N LEU A 309 2.63 -11.21 -20.72
CA LEU A 309 3.04 -12.37 -19.91
C LEU A 309 2.92 -13.69 -20.67
N GLN A 310 1.83 -13.87 -21.42
CA GLN A 310 1.61 -15.06 -22.25
C GLN A 310 2.70 -15.26 -23.30
N THR A 311 3.18 -14.18 -23.92
CA THR A 311 4.18 -14.26 -25.00
C THR A 311 5.57 -14.72 -24.55
N LEU A 312 5.90 -14.63 -23.25
CA LEU A 312 7.23 -14.97 -22.75
C LEU A 312 7.50 -16.48 -22.76
N THR A 313 6.45 -17.32 -22.75
CA THR A 313 6.60 -18.79 -22.71
C THR A 313 7.37 -19.37 -23.89
N ALA A 314 7.23 -18.77 -25.07
CA ALA A 314 7.95 -19.19 -26.27
C ALA A 314 9.47 -19.06 -26.11
N GLY A 315 9.93 -17.99 -25.43
CA GLY A 315 11.34 -17.78 -25.12
C GLY A 315 11.88 -18.90 -24.25
N PHE A 316 11.20 -19.19 -23.14
CA PHE A 316 11.58 -20.29 -22.23
C PHE A 316 11.56 -21.67 -22.88
N ALA A 317 10.54 -21.97 -23.69
CA ALA A 317 10.45 -23.22 -24.44
C ALA A 317 11.64 -23.37 -25.39
N GLY A 318 11.95 -22.30 -26.15
CA GLY A 318 13.10 -22.25 -27.05
C GLY A 318 14.42 -22.42 -26.30
N THR A 319 14.63 -21.70 -25.20
CA THR A 319 15.86 -21.81 -24.40
C THR A 319 16.09 -23.23 -23.89
N TYR A 320 15.05 -23.92 -23.40
CA TYR A 320 15.19 -25.31 -22.99
C TYR A 320 15.53 -26.24 -24.16
N ALA A 321 14.81 -26.12 -25.28
CA ALA A 321 15.00 -26.99 -26.44
C ALA A 321 16.40 -26.89 -27.07
N HIS A 322 17.07 -25.74 -26.94
CA HIS A 322 18.38 -25.47 -27.54
C HIS A 322 19.55 -25.67 -26.58
N GLN A 323 19.33 -26.15 -25.34
CA GLN A 323 20.45 -26.52 -24.47
C GLN A 323 21.20 -27.73 -25.04
N TRP A 324 22.48 -27.54 -25.41
CA TRP A 324 23.31 -28.65 -25.90
C TRP A 324 24.06 -29.32 -24.74
N PHE A 325 23.91 -30.65 -24.65
CA PHE A 325 24.61 -31.50 -23.67
C PHE A 325 24.51 -30.94 -22.24
N GLU A 326 25.64 -30.70 -21.57
CA GLU A 326 25.66 -30.27 -20.17
C GLU A 326 25.44 -28.76 -19.93
N ARG A 327 25.59 -27.91 -20.96
CA ARG A 327 25.17 -26.48 -21.00
C ARG A 327 25.68 -25.80 -22.27
N THR A 328 24.86 -24.90 -22.81
CA THR A 328 25.28 -23.76 -23.64
C THR A 328 24.90 -22.42 -22.98
N LEU A 329 25.71 -21.38 -23.17
CA LEU A 329 25.60 -20.10 -22.44
C LEU A 329 24.60 -19.10 -23.06
N ASP A 330 23.98 -19.47 -24.19
CA ASP A 330 22.91 -18.71 -24.84
C ASP A 330 21.66 -18.53 -23.94
N ASP A 331 21.53 -19.37 -22.90
CA ASP A 331 20.52 -19.22 -21.85
C ASP A 331 20.70 -17.98 -20.96
N SER A 332 21.93 -17.50 -20.81
CA SER A 332 22.28 -16.51 -19.77
C SER A 332 21.61 -15.16 -20.01
N ALA A 333 21.71 -14.62 -21.23
CA ALA A 333 21.20 -13.27 -21.53
C ALA A 333 19.67 -13.22 -21.51
N ILE A 334 19.01 -14.19 -22.17
CA ILE A 334 17.55 -14.24 -22.25
C ILE A 334 16.91 -14.43 -20.87
N ARG A 335 17.47 -15.30 -20.02
CA ARG A 335 16.97 -15.52 -18.65
C ARG A 335 17.13 -14.29 -17.75
N ARG A 336 18.16 -13.47 -17.96
CA ARG A 336 18.35 -12.20 -17.22
C ARG A 336 17.27 -11.17 -17.52
N ILE A 337 16.61 -11.28 -18.67
CA ILE A 337 15.50 -10.43 -19.11
C ILE A 337 14.19 -11.09 -18.67
N ASP A 338 13.93 -12.31 -19.13
CA ASP A 338 12.60 -12.91 -19.09
C ASP A 338 12.19 -13.37 -17.69
N ILE A 339 13.12 -13.86 -16.85
CA ILE A 339 12.78 -14.30 -15.48
C ILE A 339 12.30 -13.11 -14.64
N PRO A 340 13.04 -11.99 -14.51
CA PRO A 340 12.52 -10.82 -13.81
C PRO A 340 11.25 -10.27 -14.45
N GLU A 341 11.19 -10.16 -15.78
CA GLU A 341 10.03 -9.59 -16.47
C GLU A 341 8.75 -10.38 -16.21
N MET A 342 8.77 -11.72 -16.27
CA MET A 342 7.56 -12.52 -16.06
C MET A 342 6.99 -12.33 -14.64
N PHE A 343 7.85 -12.24 -13.62
CA PHE A 343 7.42 -12.02 -12.23
C PHE A 343 6.98 -10.58 -11.98
N LEU A 344 7.66 -9.58 -12.54
CA LEU A 344 7.27 -8.18 -12.42
C LEU A 344 5.93 -7.89 -13.11
N ILE A 345 5.68 -8.52 -14.26
CA ILE A 345 4.39 -8.44 -14.94
C ILE A 345 3.30 -9.11 -14.09
N ALA A 346 3.53 -10.34 -13.62
CA ALA A 346 2.56 -11.05 -12.79
C ALA A 346 2.24 -10.29 -11.48
N ASP A 347 3.23 -9.66 -10.87
CA ASP A 347 3.05 -8.82 -9.69
C ASP A 347 2.20 -7.57 -9.97
N ALA A 348 2.46 -6.89 -11.10
CA ALA A 348 1.64 -5.78 -11.55
C ALA A 348 0.18 -6.20 -11.84
N LEU A 349 -0.02 -7.39 -12.41
CA LEU A 349 -1.35 -7.96 -12.62
C LEU A 349 -2.05 -8.26 -11.29
N CYS A 350 -1.34 -8.75 -10.28
CA CYS A 350 -1.90 -8.94 -8.94
C CYS A 350 -2.34 -7.62 -8.31
N ILE A 351 -1.55 -6.55 -8.45
CA ILE A 351 -1.91 -5.21 -7.97
C ILE A 351 -3.18 -4.69 -8.67
N LEU A 352 -3.27 -4.88 -9.99
CA LEU A 352 -4.45 -4.48 -10.76
C LEU A 352 -5.69 -5.30 -10.38
N LEU A 353 -5.55 -6.62 -10.26
CA LEU A 353 -6.63 -7.51 -9.84
C LEU A 353 -7.15 -7.10 -8.46
N ASP A 354 -6.25 -6.90 -7.50
CA ASP A 354 -6.61 -6.48 -6.15
C ASP A 354 -7.36 -5.13 -6.17
N ASN A 355 -6.84 -4.12 -6.87
CA ASN A 355 -7.50 -2.82 -6.94
C ASN A 355 -8.86 -2.87 -7.62
N VAL A 356 -8.97 -3.56 -8.77
CA VAL A 356 -10.22 -3.66 -9.52
C VAL A 356 -11.27 -4.43 -8.72
N SER A 357 -10.92 -5.60 -8.19
CA SER A 357 -11.83 -6.44 -7.39
C SER A 357 -12.30 -5.78 -6.10
N SER A 358 -11.50 -4.88 -5.51
CA SER A 358 -11.87 -4.15 -4.28
C SER A 358 -12.97 -3.12 -4.48
N GLY A 359 -13.21 -2.64 -5.70
CA GLY A 359 -14.05 -1.47 -5.94
C GLY A 359 -14.87 -1.54 -7.21
N LEU A 360 -15.26 -2.75 -7.65
CA LEU A 360 -16.23 -2.92 -8.73
C LEU A 360 -17.55 -2.23 -8.34
N VAL A 361 -18.04 -1.35 -9.22
CA VAL A 361 -19.31 -0.64 -9.03
C VAL A 361 -20.36 -1.27 -9.94
N VAL A 362 -21.45 -1.77 -9.36
CA VAL A 362 -22.57 -2.37 -10.10
C VAL A 362 -23.70 -1.36 -10.22
N TYR A 363 -24.38 -1.34 -11.37
CA TYR A 363 -25.53 -0.46 -11.62
C TYR A 363 -26.82 -1.27 -11.83
N PRO A 364 -27.51 -1.71 -10.76
CA PRO A 364 -28.70 -2.57 -10.85
C PRO A 364 -29.82 -2.01 -11.72
N ALA A 365 -30.02 -0.69 -11.72
CA ALA A 365 -31.05 -0.06 -12.55
C ALA A 365 -30.78 -0.21 -14.05
N VAL A 366 -29.52 -0.09 -14.49
CA VAL A 366 -29.14 -0.29 -15.89
C VAL A 366 -29.26 -1.75 -16.27
N ILE A 367 -28.79 -2.65 -15.38
CA ILE A 367 -28.90 -4.10 -15.57
C ILE A 367 -30.37 -4.51 -15.72
N SER A 368 -31.24 -4.06 -14.81
CA SER A 368 -32.67 -4.36 -14.84
C SER A 368 -33.32 -3.85 -16.13
N LYS A 369 -33.04 -2.60 -16.51
CA LYS A 369 -33.55 -2.02 -17.75
C LYS A 369 -33.18 -2.87 -18.98
N ARG A 370 -31.90 -3.21 -19.14
CA ARG A 370 -31.44 -4.00 -20.30
C ARG A 370 -32.03 -5.41 -20.28
N LEU A 371 -32.09 -6.03 -19.11
CA LEU A 371 -32.73 -7.33 -18.97
C LEU A 371 -34.20 -7.27 -19.40
N GLN A 372 -34.95 -6.26 -18.96
CA GLN A 372 -36.35 -6.07 -19.33
C GLN A 372 -36.57 -5.81 -20.83
N GLU A 373 -35.61 -5.23 -21.53
CA GLU A 373 -35.68 -5.04 -23.00
C GLU A 373 -35.66 -6.38 -23.75
N GLU A 374 -34.97 -7.40 -23.21
CA GLU A 374 -34.75 -8.70 -23.86
C GLU A 374 -35.60 -9.84 -23.27
N LEU A 375 -35.98 -9.75 -21.99
CA LEU A 375 -36.72 -10.78 -21.26
C LEU A 375 -38.05 -11.18 -21.92
N PRO A 376 -38.83 -10.28 -22.55
CA PRO A 376 -40.03 -10.67 -23.29
C PRO A 376 -39.79 -11.77 -24.33
N PHE A 377 -38.66 -11.72 -25.05
CA PHE A 377 -38.32 -12.75 -26.04
C PHE A 377 -37.94 -14.07 -25.37
N MET A 378 -37.24 -14.03 -24.24
CA MET A 378 -36.85 -15.22 -23.48
C MET A 378 -38.01 -15.87 -22.74
N ALA A 379 -39.02 -15.08 -22.36
CA ALA A 379 -40.19 -15.53 -21.62
C ALA A 379 -41.25 -16.21 -22.52
N THR A 380 -41.02 -16.31 -23.83
CA THR A 380 -41.97 -16.90 -24.78
C THR A 380 -42.33 -18.35 -24.45
N GLU A 381 -41.37 -19.19 -24.07
CA GLU A 381 -41.67 -20.57 -23.62
C GLU A 381 -42.50 -20.57 -22.32
N SER A 382 -42.19 -19.69 -21.37
CA SER A 382 -42.97 -19.55 -20.13
C SER A 382 -44.42 -19.14 -20.42
N MET A 383 -44.66 -18.27 -21.40
CA MET A 383 -46.00 -17.89 -21.85
C MET A 383 -46.73 -19.07 -22.49
N ILE A 384 -46.06 -19.82 -23.38
CA ILE A 384 -46.61 -21.03 -24.00
C ILE A 384 -47.02 -22.05 -22.93
N MET A 385 -46.13 -22.33 -21.98
CA MET A 385 -46.40 -23.26 -20.88
C MET A 385 -47.60 -22.82 -20.05
N ARG A 386 -47.75 -21.52 -19.77
CA ARG A 386 -48.89 -21.01 -19.01
C ARG A 386 -50.20 -21.15 -19.77
N ILE A 387 -50.23 -20.92 -21.08
CA ILE A 387 -51.42 -21.16 -21.91
C ILE A 387 -51.83 -22.64 -21.85
N VAL A 388 -50.87 -23.56 -21.95
CA VAL A 388 -51.13 -25.00 -21.83
C VAL A 388 -51.71 -25.36 -20.46
N GLN A 389 -51.16 -24.79 -19.38
CA GLN A 389 -51.69 -24.98 -18.02
C GLN A 389 -53.13 -24.49 -17.85
N LYS A 390 -53.53 -23.46 -18.61
CA LYS A 390 -54.90 -22.93 -18.65
C LYS A 390 -55.81 -23.69 -19.64
N GLY A 391 -55.34 -24.79 -20.22
CA GLY A 391 -56.10 -25.66 -21.12
C GLY A 391 -55.98 -25.36 -22.61
N GLY A 392 -55.07 -24.47 -23.02
CA GLY A 392 -54.85 -24.10 -24.42
C GLY A 392 -53.91 -25.03 -25.20
N SER A 393 -53.92 -24.92 -26.53
CA SER A 393 -53.05 -25.71 -27.42
C SER A 393 -51.60 -25.17 -27.44
N ARG A 394 -50.63 -26.04 -27.16
CA ARG A 394 -49.19 -25.69 -27.23
C ARG A 394 -48.79 -25.25 -28.64
N GLN A 395 -49.24 -25.97 -29.66
CA GLN A 395 -48.83 -25.74 -31.05
C GLN A 395 -49.35 -24.39 -31.57
N GLU A 396 -50.60 -24.06 -31.22
CA GLU A 396 -51.20 -22.78 -31.58
C GLU A 396 -50.53 -21.64 -30.82
N ALA A 397 -50.28 -21.80 -29.51
CA ALA A 397 -49.59 -20.80 -28.70
C ALA A 397 -48.19 -20.49 -29.22
N HIS A 398 -47.44 -21.52 -29.60
CA HIS A 398 -46.12 -21.37 -30.20
C HIS A 398 -46.17 -20.59 -31.52
N GLU A 399 -47.10 -20.92 -32.42
CA GLU A 399 -47.18 -20.23 -33.71
C GLU A 399 -47.62 -18.76 -33.55
N GLN A 400 -48.60 -18.49 -32.68
CA GLN A 400 -49.03 -17.13 -32.39
C GLN A 400 -47.90 -16.29 -31.79
N ILE A 401 -47.21 -16.80 -30.75
CA ILE A 401 -46.12 -16.05 -30.11
C ILE A 401 -44.92 -15.87 -31.07
N ARG A 402 -44.67 -16.84 -31.97
CA ARG A 402 -43.63 -16.73 -33.00
C ARG A 402 -43.90 -15.56 -33.92
N VAL A 403 -45.13 -15.42 -34.44
CA VAL A 403 -45.50 -14.31 -35.32
C VAL A 403 -45.34 -12.97 -34.61
N LEU A 404 -45.85 -12.84 -33.37
CA LEU A 404 -45.72 -11.60 -32.59
C LEU A 404 -44.25 -11.27 -32.28
N SER A 405 -43.43 -12.28 -31.98
CA SER A 405 -41.99 -12.10 -31.71
C SER A 405 -41.24 -11.61 -32.94
N HIS A 406 -41.57 -12.10 -34.14
CA HIS A 406 -40.97 -11.61 -35.39
C HIS A 406 -41.34 -10.15 -35.66
N GLN A 407 -42.59 -9.77 -35.41
CA GLN A 407 -43.05 -8.38 -35.55
C GLN A 407 -42.33 -7.46 -34.57
N ALA A 408 -42.26 -7.83 -33.28
CA ALA A 408 -41.53 -7.06 -32.27
C ALA A 408 -40.02 -6.97 -32.60
N GLY A 409 -39.43 -8.07 -33.09
CA GLY A 409 -38.05 -8.08 -33.57
C GLY A 409 -37.80 -7.11 -34.73
N GLN A 410 -38.76 -6.99 -35.65
CA GLN A 410 -38.70 -6.01 -36.75
C GLN A 410 -38.83 -4.57 -36.25
N VAL A 411 -39.65 -4.32 -35.23
CA VAL A 411 -39.75 -3.00 -34.58
C VAL A 411 -38.42 -2.61 -33.92
N VAL A 412 -37.80 -3.54 -33.18
CA VAL A 412 -36.52 -3.28 -32.51
C VAL A 412 -35.40 -3.06 -33.53
N LYS A 413 -35.22 -3.98 -34.49
CA LYS A 413 -34.07 -3.95 -35.40
C LYS A 413 -34.28 -3.06 -36.62
N GLY A 414 -35.49 -3.03 -37.16
CA GLY A 414 -35.84 -2.29 -38.37
C GLY A 414 -36.26 -0.85 -38.11
N GLU A 415 -36.82 -0.55 -36.93
CA GLU A 415 -37.30 0.80 -36.60
C GLU A 415 -36.53 1.47 -35.45
N GLY A 416 -35.69 0.73 -34.72
CA GLY A 416 -34.91 1.26 -33.59
C GLY A 416 -35.78 1.63 -32.38
N LYS A 417 -36.96 1.04 -32.23
CA LYS A 417 -37.90 1.30 -31.13
C LYS A 417 -37.77 0.26 -30.02
N ALA A 418 -38.40 0.54 -28.87
CA ALA A 418 -38.45 -0.41 -27.75
C ALA A 418 -39.19 -1.69 -28.13
N ASN A 419 -38.84 -2.80 -27.46
CA ASN A 419 -39.51 -4.08 -27.62
C ASN A 419 -40.97 -3.98 -27.14
N ASP A 420 -41.91 -4.21 -28.06
CA ASP A 420 -43.36 -4.10 -27.82
C ASP A 420 -44.07 -5.46 -27.75
N LEU A 421 -43.32 -6.58 -27.62
CA LEU A 421 -43.88 -7.94 -27.64
C LEU A 421 -44.99 -8.13 -26.59
N ILE A 422 -44.79 -7.65 -25.36
CA ILE A 422 -45.79 -7.80 -24.29
C ILE A 422 -47.07 -7.02 -24.60
N GLU A 423 -46.95 -5.84 -25.20
CA GLU A 423 -48.12 -5.06 -25.63
C GLU A 423 -48.91 -5.77 -26.73
N ARG A 424 -48.21 -6.44 -27.66
CA ARG A 424 -48.84 -7.25 -28.70
C ARG A 424 -49.58 -8.44 -28.11
N VAL A 425 -48.95 -9.17 -27.19
CA VAL A 425 -49.57 -10.30 -26.49
C VAL A 425 -50.82 -9.85 -25.71
N ARG A 426 -50.80 -8.66 -25.09
CA ARG A 426 -51.96 -8.08 -24.39
C ARG A 426 -53.11 -7.65 -25.29
N LYS A 427 -52.88 -7.48 -26.60
CA LYS A 427 -53.93 -7.14 -27.58
C LYS A 427 -54.44 -8.36 -28.33
N GLU A 428 -53.67 -9.45 -28.33
CA GLU A 428 -54.03 -10.69 -29.00
C GLU A 428 -54.96 -11.52 -28.12
N LYS A 429 -56.20 -11.71 -28.59
CA LYS A 429 -57.27 -12.37 -27.82
C LYS A 429 -56.91 -13.81 -27.44
N PHE A 430 -56.11 -14.50 -28.26
CA PHE A 430 -55.63 -15.85 -27.94
C PHE A 430 -54.92 -15.92 -26.56
N PHE A 431 -54.24 -14.85 -26.15
CA PHE A 431 -53.50 -14.81 -24.88
C PHE A 431 -54.29 -14.21 -23.70
N GLU A 432 -55.59 -13.95 -23.85
CA GLU A 432 -56.48 -13.46 -22.78
C GLU A 432 -56.34 -14.24 -21.46
N PRO A 433 -56.25 -15.60 -21.46
CA PRO A 433 -56.13 -16.38 -20.22
C PRO A 433 -54.88 -16.10 -19.37
N ILE A 434 -53.88 -15.41 -19.92
CA ILE A 434 -52.60 -15.13 -19.25
C ILE A 434 -52.31 -13.64 -19.10
N TRP A 435 -53.20 -12.73 -19.48
CA TRP A 435 -52.93 -11.29 -19.41
C TRP A 435 -52.62 -10.77 -18.00
N GLU A 436 -53.25 -11.37 -16.99
CA GLU A 436 -52.97 -11.07 -15.59
C GLU A 436 -51.60 -11.57 -15.16
N ASP A 437 -51.05 -12.59 -15.81
CA ASP A 437 -49.74 -13.16 -15.51
C ASP A 437 -48.58 -12.37 -16.16
N LEU A 438 -48.85 -11.46 -17.10
CA LEU A 438 -47.86 -10.71 -17.89
C LEU A 438 -47.29 -9.47 -17.16
N HIS A 439 -46.80 -9.64 -15.94
CA HIS A 439 -46.11 -8.58 -15.19
C HIS A 439 -44.73 -9.04 -14.70
N ASP A 440 -43.90 -8.08 -14.30
CA ASP A 440 -42.53 -8.28 -13.78
C ASP A 440 -42.47 -8.41 -12.25
N GLY A 441 -43.56 -8.12 -11.56
CA GLY A 441 -43.70 -8.36 -10.11
C GLY A 441 -43.68 -9.85 -9.74
N ALA A 442 -43.47 -10.12 -8.44
CA ALA A 442 -43.39 -11.47 -7.89
C ALA A 442 -44.55 -12.36 -8.36
N GLY A 443 -44.22 -13.55 -8.88
CA GLY A 443 -45.24 -14.48 -9.37
C GLY A 443 -45.62 -14.29 -10.85
N GLY A 444 -45.25 -13.17 -11.47
CA GLY A 444 -45.47 -12.90 -12.89
C GLY A 444 -44.61 -13.73 -13.84
N LEU A 445 -44.96 -13.72 -15.13
CA LEU A 445 -44.21 -14.41 -16.20
C LEU A 445 -42.96 -13.64 -16.64
N LEU A 446 -42.85 -12.35 -16.30
CA LEU A 446 -41.70 -11.49 -16.59
C LEU A 446 -40.86 -11.21 -15.35
N ASP A 447 -41.11 -11.95 -14.26
CA ASP A 447 -40.30 -11.91 -13.04
C ASP A 447 -38.91 -12.50 -13.32
N ALA A 448 -37.90 -11.62 -13.46
CA ALA A 448 -36.53 -11.99 -13.78
C ALA A 448 -35.92 -13.02 -12.81
N SER A 449 -36.37 -13.04 -11.55
CA SER A 449 -35.88 -13.99 -10.54
C SER A 449 -36.22 -15.45 -10.85
N LYS A 450 -37.19 -15.70 -11.74
CA LYS A 450 -37.54 -17.06 -12.19
C LYS A 450 -36.66 -17.59 -13.30
N PHE A 451 -35.87 -16.72 -13.94
CA PHE A 451 -35.06 -17.07 -15.10
C PHE A 451 -33.58 -17.32 -14.78
N ILE A 452 -33.19 -17.15 -13.51
CA ILE A 452 -31.79 -17.31 -13.07
C ILE A 452 -31.46 -18.74 -12.60
N GLY A 453 -32.39 -19.69 -12.70
CA GLY A 453 -32.15 -21.09 -12.33
C GLY A 453 -31.58 -21.24 -10.92
N ARG A 454 -30.48 -21.99 -10.78
CA ARG A 454 -29.78 -22.23 -9.50
C ARG A 454 -28.63 -21.25 -9.23
N CYS A 455 -28.60 -20.08 -9.88
CA CYS A 455 -27.44 -19.17 -9.79
C CYS A 455 -27.06 -18.81 -8.33
N PRO A 456 -27.99 -18.41 -7.44
CA PRO A 456 -27.63 -18.08 -6.07
C PRO A 456 -27.06 -19.26 -5.28
N GLU A 457 -27.68 -20.44 -5.40
CA GLU A 457 -27.23 -21.65 -4.71
C GLU A 457 -25.88 -22.13 -5.22
N GLN A 458 -25.64 -22.04 -6.53
CA GLN A 458 -24.33 -22.37 -7.13
C GLN A 458 -23.22 -21.46 -6.59
N VAL A 459 -23.51 -20.18 -6.36
CA VAL A 459 -22.53 -19.26 -5.75
C VAL A 459 -22.20 -19.69 -4.32
N ASP A 460 -23.23 -20.00 -3.52
CA ASP A 460 -23.02 -20.43 -2.13
C ASP A 460 -22.25 -21.76 -2.03
N GLU A 461 -22.62 -22.75 -2.86
CA GLU A 461 -21.97 -24.06 -2.98
C GLU A 461 -20.50 -23.90 -3.38
N PHE A 462 -20.21 -23.19 -4.47
CA PHE A 462 -18.86 -22.97 -4.97
C PHE A 462 -17.97 -22.22 -3.97
N VAL A 463 -18.49 -21.18 -3.32
CA VAL A 463 -17.73 -20.43 -2.31
C VAL A 463 -17.43 -21.31 -1.09
N ALA A 464 -18.38 -22.14 -0.67
CA ALA A 464 -18.22 -23.01 0.48
C ALA A 464 -17.27 -24.19 0.22
N GLU A 465 -17.42 -24.85 -0.92
CA GLU A 465 -16.76 -26.13 -1.22
C GLU A 465 -15.41 -25.98 -1.93
N GLU A 466 -15.20 -24.92 -2.71
CA GLU A 466 -13.97 -24.74 -3.49
C GLU A 466 -13.15 -23.52 -3.04
N VAL A 467 -13.79 -22.36 -2.90
CA VAL A 467 -13.06 -21.11 -2.59
C VAL A 467 -12.50 -21.12 -1.17
N LYS A 468 -13.34 -21.37 -0.16
CA LYS A 468 -12.90 -21.34 1.25
C LYS A 468 -11.74 -22.31 1.53
N PRO A 469 -11.78 -23.59 1.10
CA PRO A 469 -10.66 -24.51 1.30
C PRO A 469 -9.38 -24.05 0.61
N ALA A 470 -9.46 -23.52 -0.62
CA ALA A 470 -8.29 -23.04 -1.35
C ALA A 470 -7.63 -21.80 -0.72
N LEU A 471 -8.41 -20.95 -0.03
CA LEU A 471 -7.89 -19.75 0.63
C LEU A 471 -7.36 -20.00 2.05
N GLU A 472 -7.70 -21.12 2.67
CA GLU A 472 -7.32 -21.41 4.07
C GLU A 472 -5.81 -21.31 4.33
N PRO A 473 -4.91 -21.85 3.47
CA PRO A 473 -3.46 -21.70 3.66
C PRO A 473 -2.96 -20.25 3.68
N TYR A 474 -3.73 -19.31 3.13
CA TYR A 474 -3.34 -17.91 2.96
C TYR A 474 -3.97 -16.97 3.98
N ARG A 475 -4.91 -17.43 4.80
CA ARG A 475 -5.69 -16.63 5.75
C ARG A 475 -4.82 -15.66 6.58
N SER A 476 -3.73 -16.16 7.16
CA SER A 476 -2.82 -15.37 8.00
C SER A 476 -2.09 -14.27 7.20
N SER A 477 -1.60 -14.61 6.01
CA SER A 477 -0.91 -13.69 5.12
C SER A 477 -1.83 -12.57 4.60
N MET A 478 -3.11 -12.89 4.38
CA MET A 478 -4.11 -11.91 3.99
C MET A 478 -4.42 -10.92 5.11
N GLN A 479 -4.64 -11.40 6.34
CA GLN A 479 -4.88 -10.56 7.51
C GLN A 479 -3.70 -9.61 7.80
N ALA A 480 -2.47 -10.12 7.69
CA ALA A 480 -1.28 -9.29 7.88
C ALA A 480 -1.17 -8.16 6.83
N ALA A 481 -1.54 -8.44 5.58
CA ALA A 481 -1.56 -7.46 4.50
C ALA A 481 -2.61 -6.37 4.75
N GLU A 482 -3.84 -6.73 5.16
CA GLU A 482 -4.90 -5.77 5.51
C GLU A 482 -4.47 -4.81 6.63
N VAL A 483 -3.86 -5.35 7.71
CA VAL A 483 -3.35 -4.52 8.81
C VAL A 483 -2.26 -3.56 8.33
N THR A 484 -1.39 -4.01 7.43
CA THR A 484 -0.32 -3.19 6.86
C THR A 484 -0.89 -2.08 5.96
N GLU A 485 -1.91 -2.39 5.18
CA GLU A 485 -2.61 -1.43 4.31
C GLU A 485 -3.37 -0.39 5.15
N LEU A 486 -4.10 -0.81 6.18
CA LEU A 486 -4.75 0.07 7.15
C LEU A 486 -3.73 1.01 7.81
N LYS A 487 -2.59 0.50 8.28
CA LYS A 487 -1.51 1.34 8.84
C LYS A 487 -0.98 2.35 7.83
N ARG A 488 -0.85 1.97 6.56
CA ARG A 488 -0.40 2.86 5.48
C ARG A 488 -1.42 3.96 5.21
N ILE A 489 -2.71 3.62 5.11
CA ILE A 489 -3.82 4.58 4.92
C ILE A 489 -3.87 5.55 6.10
N MET A 490 -3.81 5.04 7.33
CA MET A 490 -3.79 5.87 8.54
C MET A 490 -2.61 6.84 8.55
N ARG A 491 -1.42 6.41 8.11
CA ARG A 491 -0.22 7.24 8.01
C ARG A 491 -0.36 8.32 6.92
N GLN A 492 -0.87 7.94 5.75
CA GLN A 492 -1.06 8.88 4.64
C GLN A 492 -2.10 9.97 4.95
N HIS A 493 -3.14 9.62 5.71
CA HIS A 493 -4.14 10.59 6.18
C HIS A 493 -3.60 11.48 7.32
N SER A 494 -2.69 11.00 8.19
CA SER A 494 -2.13 11.86 9.25
C SER A 494 -1.21 12.94 8.68
N ASP A 495 -0.36 12.59 7.70
CA ASP A 495 0.59 13.53 7.10
C ASP A 495 -0.11 14.71 6.38
N GLN A 496 -1.25 14.47 5.72
CA GLN A 496 -2.02 15.54 5.04
C GLN A 496 -2.84 16.42 5.98
N LEU A 497 -3.32 15.88 7.10
CA LEU A 497 -4.11 16.63 8.07
C LEU A 497 -3.26 17.61 8.88
N GLU A 498 -2.01 17.25 9.17
CA GLU A 498 -1.07 18.08 9.96
C GLU A 498 -0.72 19.40 9.25
N GLU A 499 -0.44 19.36 7.94
CA GLU A 499 0.01 20.54 7.19
C GLU A 499 -1.12 21.59 6.99
N ILE A 500 -2.36 21.14 6.74
CA ILE A 500 -3.51 22.03 6.54
C ILE A 500 -3.95 22.69 7.86
N GLN A 501 -3.91 21.95 8.98
CA GLN A 501 -4.29 22.49 10.28
C GLN A 501 -3.32 23.58 10.76
N GLN A 502 -2.04 23.48 10.44
CA GLN A 502 -1.03 24.46 10.85
C GLN A 502 -1.17 25.82 10.17
N HIS A 503 -1.41 25.86 8.86
CA HIS A 503 -1.62 27.14 8.16
C HIS A 503 -2.81 27.90 8.74
N ARG A 504 -3.88 27.18 9.13
CA ARG A 504 -5.04 27.74 9.83
C ARG A 504 -4.70 28.21 11.24
N LEU A 505 -3.90 27.45 11.99
CA LEU A 505 -3.47 27.82 13.35
C LEU A 505 -2.61 29.09 13.34
N VAL A 506 -1.64 29.20 12.43
CA VAL A 506 -0.81 30.41 12.28
C VAL A 506 -1.65 31.61 11.86
N ALA A 507 -2.59 31.45 10.91
CA ALA A 507 -3.50 32.53 10.55
C ALA A 507 -4.37 32.99 11.75
N SER A 508 -4.88 32.05 12.54
CA SER A 508 -5.68 32.36 13.74
C SER A 508 -4.88 33.05 14.85
N TYR A 509 -3.57 32.76 14.96
CA TYR A 509 -2.67 33.41 15.92
C TYR A 509 -2.61 34.92 15.75
N PHE A 510 -2.58 35.42 14.50
CA PHE A 510 -2.50 36.86 14.21
C PHE A 510 -3.84 37.58 14.42
N LEU A 511 -4.97 36.87 14.31
CA LEU A 511 -6.31 37.44 14.47
C LEU A 511 -6.51 38.08 15.86
N ARG A 512 -5.81 37.60 16.90
CA ARG A 512 -5.93 38.17 18.26
C ARG A 512 -5.48 39.63 18.37
N PHE A 513 -4.57 40.08 17.50
CA PHE A 513 -4.05 41.45 17.55
C PHE A 513 -5.07 42.46 17.03
N LEU A 514 -6.09 41.99 16.29
CA LEU A 514 -7.18 42.80 15.74
C LEU A 514 -8.37 42.94 16.69
N ILE A 515 -8.35 42.23 17.83
CA ILE A 515 -9.48 42.18 18.77
C ILE A 515 -9.09 42.91 20.07
N PRO A 516 -9.77 44.01 20.44
CA PRO A 516 -9.55 44.65 21.74
C PRO A 516 -10.03 43.73 22.88
N PRO A 517 -9.42 43.82 24.07
CA PRO A 517 -9.89 43.05 25.22
C PRO A 517 -11.25 43.56 25.69
N VAL A 518 -12.01 42.68 26.35
CA VAL A 518 -13.16 43.09 27.17
C VAL A 518 -12.65 44.01 28.27
N HIS A 519 -13.27 45.18 28.45
CA HIS A 519 -12.91 46.10 29.52
C HIS A 519 -13.76 45.82 30.76
N GLN A 520 -13.27 44.99 31.67
CA GLN A 520 -13.93 44.81 32.97
C GLN A 520 -13.99 46.14 33.73
N GLN A 521 -15.14 46.40 34.37
CA GLN A 521 -15.29 47.56 35.25
C GLN A 521 -14.37 47.44 36.46
N PHE A 522 -13.89 48.58 36.96
CA PHE A 522 -12.96 48.65 38.09
C PHE A 522 -13.37 49.77 39.06
N LEU A 523 -12.84 49.73 40.28
CA LEU A 523 -12.98 50.80 41.28
C LEU A 523 -11.71 51.64 41.27
N VAL A 524 -11.83 52.96 41.29
CA VAL A 524 -10.66 53.85 41.40
C VAL A 524 -9.99 53.71 42.77
N SER A 525 -10.74 53.31 43.82
CA SER A 525 -10.20 53.00 45.14
C SER A 525 -9.53 51.61 45.28
N ASP A 526 -9.50 50.77 44.23
CA ASP A 526 -8.87 49.43 44.31
C ASP A 526 -7.34 49.52 44.30
N LEU A 527 -6.75 49.37 45.48
CA LEU A 527 -5.30 49.40 45.69
C LEU A 527 -4.53 48.33 44.90
N ARG A 528 -5.20 47.26 44.43
CA ARG A 528 -4.53 46.20 43.66
C ARG A 528 -4.22 46.60 42.22
N ILE A 529 -4.86 47.66 41.73
CA ILE A 529 -4.69 48.20 40.36
C ILE A 529 -4.08 49.61 40.34
N SER A 530 -3.61 50.09 41.51
CA SER A 530 -3.02 51.41 41.73
C SER A 530 -1.49 51.40 41.80
N HIS A 531 -0.84 50.34 41.34
CA HIS A 531 0.63 50.30 41.32
C HIS A 531 1.18 51.24 40.24
N PRO A 532 2.39 51.81 40.44
CA PRO A 532 3.02 52.65 39.43
C PRO A 532 3.31 51.83 38.16
N PHE A 533 3.18 52.48 37.01
CA PHE A 533 3.59 51.90 35.74
C PHE A 533 5.10 51.67 35.76
N ALA A 534 5.54 50.50 35.29
CA ALA A 534 6.96 50.17 35.25
C ALA A 534 7.55 50.59 33.89
N ASP A 535 8.33 51.67 33.88
CA ASP A 535 8.99 52.19 32.66
C ASP A 535 10.11 51.27 32.14
N SER A 536 10.59 50.34 32.97
CA SER A 536 11.59 49.35 32.58
C SER A 536 11.14 47.92 32.92
N GLU A 537 10.99 47.10 31.88
CA GLU A 537 10.75 45.67 32.03
C GLU A 537 12.08 44.96 32.34
N ARG A 538 12.11 44.11 33.38
CA ARG A 538 13.31 43.30 33.71
C ARG A 538 13.63 42.27 32.62
N VAL A 539 12.58 41.74 31.98
CA VAL A 539 12.67 40.87 30.80
C VAL A 539 11.66 41.41 29.81
N THR A 540 12.15 41.93 28.69
CA THR A 540 11.28 42.47 27.65
C THR A 540 10.56 41.36 26.90
N SER A 541 9.45 41.69 26.25
CA SER A 541 8.77 40.74 25.36
C SER A 541 9.71 40.16 24.29
N VAL A 542 10.63 40.97 23.75
CA VAL A 542 11.65 40.53 22.77
C VAL A 542 12.63 39.54 23.40
N GLN A 543 13.15 39.84 24.59
CA GLN A 543 14.04 38.92 25.31
C GLN A 543 13.34 37.59 25.62
N ASN A 544 12.05 37.62 25.97
CA ASN A 544 11.31 36.40 26.22
C ASN A 544 11.14 35.53 24.96
N TYR A 545 10.89 36.13 23.78
CA TYR A 545 10.90 35.37 22.52
C TYR A 545 12.29 34.81 22.20
N LEU A 546 13.36 35.57 22.45
CA LEU A 546 14.73 35.09 22.24
C LEU A 546 15.04 33.88 23.12
N TYR A 547 14.74 33.97 24.41
CA TYR A 547 15.01 32.88 25.35
C TYR A 547 14.10 31.67 25.15
N SER A 548 12.82 31.91 24.88
CA SER A 548 11.81 30.84 24.91
C SER A 548 11.54 30.24 23.53
N ALA A 549 11.80 30.95 22.44
CA ALA A 549 11.56 30.44 21.08
C ALA A 549 12.87 30.28 20.29
N ALA A 550 13.67 31.34 20.17
CA ALA A 550 14.84 31.32 19.30
C ALA A 550 15.94 30.38 19.82
N LEU A 551 16.21 30.41 21.12
CA LEU A 551 17.24 29.56 21.74
C LEU A 551 16.89 28.06 21.63
N PRO A 552 15.70 27.56 22.03
CA PRO A 552 15.30 26.18 21.80
C PRO A 552 15.37 25.75 20.33
N THR A 553 14.91 26.62 19.42
CA THR A 553 14.95 26.34 17.98
C THR A 553 16.39 26.17 17.50
N GLY A 554 17.29 27.09 17.88
CA GLY A 554 18.71 27.02 17.54
C GLY A 554 19.38 25.76 18.09
N LEU A 555 19.07 25.36 19.32
CA LEU A 555 19.60 24.15 19.94
C LEU A 555 19.09 22.86 19.27
N ILE A 556 17.81 22.81 18.89
CA ILE A 556 17.23 21.68 18.13
C ILE A 556 17.85 21.60 16.73
N ILE A 557 18.04 22.74 16.05
CA ILE A 557 18.71 22.76 14.74
C ILE A 557 20.15 22.27 14.87
N LEU A 558 20.88 22.76 15.88
CA LEU A 558 22.25 22.33 16.14
C LEU A 558 22.30 20.81 16.39
N TRP A 559 21.39 20.28 17.20
CA TRP A 559 21.22 18.84 17.41
C TRP A 559 20.94 18.09 16.09
N GLY A 560 20.03 18.59 15.25
CA GLY A 560 19.72 18.00 13.95
C GLY A 560 20.93 17.96 13.01
N LEU A 561 21.74 19.01 13.00
CA LEU A 561 22.98 19.07 12.19
C LEU A 561 24.06 18.10 12.68
N THR A 562 24.12 17.87 13.99
CA THR A 562 25.16 17.07 14.64
C THR A 562 24.82 15.58 14.68
N TRP A 563 23.57 15.21 14.97
CA TRP A 563 23.10 13.81 15.02
C TRP A 563 22.49 13.30 13.71
N ARG A 564 22.23 14.18 12.73
CA ARG A 564 21.63 13.83 11.41
C ARG A 564 20.45 12.85 11.49
N PRO A 565 19.41 13.15 12.29
CA PRO A 565 18.22 12.31 12.36
C PRO A 565 17.53 12.26 10.99
N GLY A 566 16.71 11.23 10.75
CA GLY A 566 15.93 11.13 9.52
C GLY A 566 15.05 12.37 9.33
N PHE A 567 14.81 12.76 8.07
CA PHE A 567 14.08 14.00 7.71
C PHE A 567 12.76 14.15 8.48
N HIS A 568 11.98 13.07 8.59
CA HIS A 568 10.71 13.06 9.32
C HIS A 568 10.88 13.40 10.81
N GLN A 569 11.91 12.85 11.47
CA GLN A 569 12.17 13.12 12.90
C GLN A 569 12.62 14.57 13.13
N ALA A 570 13.48 15.09 12.25
CA ALA A 570 13.89 16.51 12.30
C ALA A 570 12.68 17.42 12.09
N HIS A 571 11.86 17.12 11.09
CA HIS A 571 10.66 17.85 10.75
C HIS A 571 9.69 17.88 11.94
N VAL A 572 9.23 16.72 12.43
CA VAL A 572 8.28 16.61 13.55
C VAL A 572 8.78 17.34 14.80
N THR A 573 10.08 17.28 15.10
CA THR A 573 10.67 17.93 16.27
C THR A 573 10.55 19.46 16.21
N ILE A 574 10.94 20.06 15.07
CA ILE A 574 10.84 21.51 14.86
C ILE A 574 9.37 21.93 14.81
N LEU A 575 8.55 21.11 14.16
CA LEU A 575 7.13 21.33 14.01
C LEU A 575 6.40 21.40 15.35
N GLY A 576 6.66 20.46 16.25
CA GLY A 576 6.06 20.42 17.57
C GLY A 576 6.41 21.65 18.43
N LEU A 577 7.64 22.17 18.32
CA LEU A 577 8.03 23.41 19.01
C LEU A 577 7.22 24.61 18.49
N LEU A 578 7.13 24.74 17.17
CA LEU A 578 6.36 25.82 16.54
C LEU A 578 4.89 25.76 16.94
N VAL A 579 4.27 24.57 16.88
CA VAL A 579 2.87 24.37 17.29
C VAL A 579 2.67 24.73 18.76
N SER A 580 3.55 24.28 19.65
CA SER A 580 3.48 24.58 21.08
C SER A 580 3.45 26.09 21.35
N ILE A 581 4.38 26.83 20.73
CA ILE A 581 4.52 28.29 20.89
C ILE A 581 3.32 29.03 20.29
N THR A 582 2.93 28.68 19.07
CA THR A 582 1.81 29.33 18.37
C THR A 582 0.49 29.06 19.09
N LEU A 583 0.21 27.82 19.48
CA LEU A 583 -1.01 27.47 20.18
C LEU A 583 -1.09 28.15 21.55
N ALA A 584 -0.01 28.13 22.33
CA ALA A 584 0.03 28.78 23.64
C ALA A 584 -0.19 30.30 23.53
N GLY A 585 0.45 30.95 22.55
CA GLY A 585 0.27 32.39 22.34
C GLY A 585 -1.13 32.75 21.83
N PHE A 586 -1.73 31.91 20.98
CA PHE A 586 -3.13 32.07 20.55
C PHE A 586 -4.10 31.95 21.72
N LEU A 587 -4.05 30.83 22.46
CA LEU A 587 -4.93 30.58 23.60
C LEU A 587 -4.76 31.64 24.69
N THR A 588 -3.53 32.00 25.04
CA THR A 588 -3.26 33.07 26.02
C THR A 588 -3.85 34.40 25.55
N GLY A 589 -3.70 34.72 24.28
CA GLY A 589 -4.26 35.94 23.69
C GLY A 589 -5.79 35.99 23.73
N VAL A 590 -6.45 34.90 23.30
CA VAL A 590 -7.91 34.77 23.32
C VAL A 590 -8.43 34.87 24.75
N VAL A 591 -7.83 34.14 25.70
CA VAL A 591 -8.25 34.17 27.10
C VAL A 591 -8.02 35.55 27.72
N LYS A 592 -6.88 36.21 27.42
CA LYS A 592 -6.62 37.59 27.85
C LYS A 592 -7.69 38.56 27.36
N ASN A 593 -8.01 38.50 26.08
CA ASN A 593 -9.01 39.39 25.49
C ASN A 593 -10.42 39.08 26.00
N ALA A 594 -10.78 37.81 26.17
CA ALA A 594 -12.11 37.41 26.63
C ALA A 594 -12.35 37.71 28.12
N ILE A 595 -11.35 37.48 28.97
CA ILE A 595 -11.46 37.75 30.41
C ILE A 595 -11.32 39.24 30.67
N GLY A 596 -10.35 39.91 30.05
CA GLY A 596 -10.23 41.36 30.21
C GLY A 596 -9.85 41.78 31.63
N ARG A 597 -8.94 41.04 32.29
CA ARG A 597 -8.63 41.33 33.70
C ARG A 597 -7.73 42.58 33.81
N PRO A 598 -8.07 43.57 34.65
CA PRO A 598 -7.21 44.71 34.96
C PRO A 598 -5.81 44.30 35.42
N ARG A 599 -4.79 44.99 34.92
CA ARG A 599 -3.42 44.88 35.40
C ARG A 599 -3.22 45.66 36.71
N PRO A 600 -2.20 45.30 37.51
CA PRO A 600 -1.92 46.00 38.75
C PRO A 600 -1.58 47.50 38.61
N ASP A 601 -1.19 47.92 37.41
CA ASP A 601 -0.85 49.29 37.02
C ASP A 601 -1.94 49.96 36.16
N LEU A 602 -3.17 49.45 36.18
CA LEU A 602 -4.26 49.96 35.34
C LEU A 602 -4.50 51.46 35.55
N LEU A 603 -4.56 51.94 36.81
CA LEU A 603 -4.85 53.34 37.08
C LEU A 603 -3.74 54.28 36.58
N ALA A 604 -2.48 53.83 36.62
CA ALA A 604 -1.34 54.56 36.07
C ALA A 604 -1.38 54.63 34.53
N ARG A 605 -2.02 53.66 33.86
CA ARG A 605 -2.25 53.67 32.40
C ARG A 605 -3.51 54.44 32.00
N CYS A 606 -4.52 54.45 32.86
CA CYS A 606 -5.85 54.98 32.59
C CYS A 606 -5.89 56.51 32.59
N PHE A 607 -5.14 57.17 33.49
CA PHE A 607 -5.29 58.60 33.79
C PHE A 607 -6.77 58.94 34.07
N ALA A 608 -7.33 58.36 35.13
CA ALA A 608 -8.75 58.54 35.45
C ALA A 608 -9.09 60.01 35.68
N ARG A 609 -10.27 60.45 35.21
CA ARG A 609 -10.72 61.85 35.41
C ARG A 609 -10.84 62.19 36.90
N LEU A 610 -10.48 63.42 37.25
CA LEU A 610 -10.47 63.91 38.65
C LEU A 610 -11.86 63.91 39.32
N ASP A 611 -12.94 63.92 38.54
CA ASP A 611 -14.33 63.88 39.00
C ASP A 611 -14.89 62.44 39.14
N THR A 612 -14.06 61.41 38.92
CA THR A 612 -14.49 60.01 38.99
C THR A 612 -14.74 59.58 40.45
N PRO A 613 -15.93 59.05 40.80
CA PRO A 613 -16.21 58.60 42.15
C PRO A 613 -15.31 57.43 42.58
N PRO A 614 -14.64 57.48 43.74
CA PRO A 614 -13.65 56.47 44.13
C PRO A 614 -14.27 55.07 44.36
N ASP A 615 -15.47 55.01 44.94
CA ASP A 615 -16.09 53.77 45.41
C ASP A 615 -17.23 53.25 44.52
N ARG A 616 -17.21 53.59 43.22
CA ARG A 616 -18.19 53.09 42.24
C ARG A 616 -17.49 52.38 41.09
N LEU A 617 -18.09 51.28 40.61
CA LEU A 617 -17.60 50.57 39.43
C LEU A 617 -17.76 51.46 38.20
N VAL A 618 -16.64 51.69 37.52
CA VAL A 618 -16.53 52.51 36.31
C VAL A 618 -15.89 51.69 35.18
N GLY A 619 -16.25 51.98 33.94
CA GLY A 619 -15.67 51.36 32.75
C GLY A 619 -14.48 52.16 32.20
N ILE A 620 -14.01 51.78 31.01
CA ILE A 620 -12.86 52.42 30.33
C ILE A 620 -13.11 53.91 29.99
N GLU A 621 -14.37 54.35 29.92
CA GLU A 621 -14.77 55.72 29.57
C GLU A 621 -14.24 56.82 30.51
N VAL A 622 -13.81 56.46 31.72
CA VAL A 622 -13.20 57.40 32.67
C VAL A 622 -11.70 57.62 32.42
N CYS A 623 -11.07 56.80 31.57
CA CYS A 623 -9.66 56.91 31.23
C CYS A 623 -9.45 58.01 30.19
N THR A 624 -8.43 58.84 30.39
CA THR A 624 -8.11 59.99 29.52
C THR A 624 -6.82 59.80 28.72
N ASN A 625 -6.14 58.66 28.86
CA ASN A 625 -4.94 58.35 28.08
C ASN A 625 -5.27 58.19 26.58
N GLU A 626 -4.58 58.94 25.72
CA GLU A 626 -4.77 58.94 24.28
C GLU A 626 -4.10 57.74 23.58
N ASP A 627 -3.17 57.04 24.25
CA ASP A 627 -2.54 55.82 23.74
C ASP A 627 -3.46 54.60 23.94
N ALA A 628 -4.24 54.30 22.89
CA ALA A 628 -5.19 53.20 22.89
C ALA A 628 -4.54 51.82 23.08
N ASP A 629 -3.31 51.61 22.61
CA ASP A 629 -2.62 50.32 22.75
C ASP A 629 -2.13 50.11 24.18
N LEU A 630 -1.55 51.15 24.77
CA LEU A 630 -1.11 51.16 26.16
C LEU A 630 -2.30 50.98 27.13
N LEU A 631 -3.41 51.65 26.83
CA LEU A 631 -4.65 51.57 27.59
C LEU A 631 -5.28 50.17 27.49
N ASN A 632 -5.41 49.62 26.27
CA ASN A 632 -5.95 48.27 26.07
C ASN A 632 -5.07 47.19 26.72
N ASP A 633 -3.75 47.34 26.73
CA ASP A 633 -2.87 46.40 27.44
C ASP A 633 -3.16 46.36 28.96
N GLY A 634 -3.72 47.45 29.51
CA GLY A 634 -4.20 47.53 30.89
C GLY A 634 -5.22 46.45 31.28
N TRP A 635 -5.98 45.90 30.33
CA TRP A 635 -6.95 44.82 30.57
C TRP A 635 -6.45 43.42 30.14
N ARG A 636 -5.17 43.27 29.84
CA ARG A 636 -4.56 42.00 29.38
C ARG A 636 -3.69 41.33 30.45
N SER A 637 -4.17 41.29 31.70
CA SER A 637 -3.41 40.78 32.86
C SER A 637 -3.33 39.25 32.93
N PHE A 638 -4.44 38.54 32.65
CA PHE A 638 -4.54 37.10 32.88
C PHE A 638 -4.94 36.32 31.62
N PRO A 639 -4.29 35.18 31.31
CA PRO A 639 -3.11 34.62 31.97
C PRO A 639 -1.82 35.32 31.57
N SER A 640 -0.70 35.13 32.28
CA SER A 640 0.57 35.77 31.92
C SER A 640 1.08 35.26 30.57
N GLY A 641 1.22 36.18 29.61
CA GLY A 641 1.79 35.87 28.28
C GLY A 641 3.27 35.49 28.37
N HIS A 642 4.01 36.13 29.28
CA HIS A 642 5.43 35.82 29.49
C HIS A 642 5.64 34.41 30.01
N ALA A 643 4.86 34.00 31.01
CA ALA A 643 4.93 32.67 31.59
C ALA A 643 4.46 31.59 30.60
N SER A 644 3.38 31.85 29.86
CA SER A 644 2.83 30.90 28.89
C SER A 644 3.79 30.65 27.74
N LEU A 645 4.42 31.71 27.21
CA LEU A 645 5.44 31.60 26.16
C LEU A 645 6.68 30.84 26.67
N ALA A 646 7.16 31.18 27.87
CA ALA A 646 8.30 30.51 28.49
C ALA A 646 8.06 29.00 28.67
N PHE A 647 6.90 28.62 29.20
CA PHE A 647 6.55 27.21 29.39
C PHE A 647 6.40 26.48 28.05
N SER A 648 5.73 27.10 27.06
CA SER A 648 5.50 26.46 25.76
C SER A 648 6.79 26.14 25.00
N GLY A 649 7.80 27.01 25.09
CA GLY A 649 9.04 26.84 24.36
C GLY A 649 10.12 26.11 25.13
N LEU A 650 10.46 26.57 26.35
CA LEU A 650 11.46 25.91 27.19
C LEU A 650 10.96 24.58 27.76
N GLY A 651 9.66 24.48 28.07
CA GLY A 651 9.05 23.23 28.53
C GLY A 651 9.04 22.17 27.43
N TYR A 652 8.70 22.55 26.19
CA TYR A 652 8.82 21.65 25.04
C TYR A 652 10.26 21.16 24.87
N PHE A 653 11.24 22.06 24.94
CA PHE A 653 12.65 21.69 24.84
C PHE A 653 13.09 20.73 25.96
N ALA A 654 12.62 20.94 27.19
CA ALA A 654 12.88 20.03 28.30
C ALA A 654 12.27 18.64 28.06
N PHE A 655 11.05 18.56 27.53
CA PHE A 655 10.44 17.28 27.16
C PHE A 655 11.16 16.61 26.00
N PHE A 656 11.59 17.38 25.00
CA PHE A 656 12.40 16.89 23.89
C PHE A 656 13.69 16.22 24.39
N LEU A 657 14.44 16.87 25.29
CA LEU A 657 15.65 16.31 25.89
C LEU A 657 15.34 15.04 26.72
N SER A 658 14.23 15.06 27.48
CA SER A 658 13.82 13.92 28.30
C SER A 658 13.46 12.70 27.46
N GLY A 659 12.74 12.90 26.34
CA GLY A 659 12.39 11.82 25.41
C GLY A 659 13.62 11.17 24.76
N HIS A 660 14.63 11.97 24.41
CA HIS A 660 15.89 11.45 23.85
C HIS A 660 16.69 10.64 24.87
N ARG A 661 16.61 10.97 26.16
CA ARG A 661 17.25 10.20 27.24
C ARG A 661 16.55 8.88 27.56
N LEU A 662 15.26 8.75 27.28
CA LEU A 662 14.57 7.45 27.43
C LEU A 662 14.82 6.54 26.21
N ALA A 663 14.95 7.13 25.03
CA ALA A 663 15.19 6.40 23.79
C ALA A 663 16.61 5.82 23.66
N ASP A 664 17.55 6.24 24.52
CA ASP A 664 18.92 5.70 24.53
C ASP A 664 19.05 4.35 25.28
N TYR A 665 17.96 3.86 25.90
CA TYR A 665 17.88 2.64 26.73
C TYR A 665 18.88 2.58 27.89
N ARG A 666 19.55 3.68 28.23
CA ARG A 666 20.50 3.77 29.34
C ARG A 666 19.88 4.30 30.62
N HIS A 667 18.74 4.99 30.51
CA HIS A 667 18.05 5.60 31.65
C HIS A 667 16.61 5.09 31.75
N ASP A 668 16.24 4.65 32.94
CA ASP A 668 14.88 4.21 33.25
C ASP A 668 13.95 5.44 33.43
N PRO A 669 12.65 5.35 33.05
CA PRO A 669 11.64 6.35 33.37
C PRO A 669 11.69 6.94 34.78
N TYR A 670 12.02 6.14 35.80
CA TYR A 670 12.13 6.63 37.17
C TYR A 670 13.28 7.63 37.35
N ASP A 671 14.44 7.41 36.72
CA ASP A 671 15.62 8.28 36.85
C ASP A 671 15.36 9.67 36.23
N VAL A 672 14.81 9.68 35.01
CA VAL A 672 14.44 10.92 34.30
C VAL A 672 13.37 11.71 35.09
N THR A 673 12.41 11.00 35.70
CA THR A 673 11.34 11.62 36.50
C THR A 673 11.90 12.24 37.79
N VAL A 674 12.72 11.50 38.54
CA VAL A 674 13.32 11.98 39.79
C VAL A 674 14.23 13.18 39.53
N GLY A 675 15.08 13.11 38.51
CA GLY A 675 15.94 14.24 38.11
C GLY A 675 15.14 15.49 37.74
N SER A 676 14.01 15.32 37.04
CA SER A 676 13.11 16.43 36.69
C SER A 676 12.48 17.09 37.93
N LEU A 677 12.03 16.29 38.91
CA LEU A 677 11.48 16.78 40.17
C LEU A 677 12.52 17.55 41.00
N ILE A 678 13.76 17.07 41.04
CA ILE A 678 14.88 17.78 41.69
C ILE A 678 15.10 19.13 41.02
N GLY A 679 15.15 19.17 39.68
CA GLY A 679 15.30 20.41 38.91
C GLY A 679 14.19 21.42 39.19
N ILE A 680 12.93 20.97 39.21
CA ILE A 680 11.77 21.81 39.56
C ILE A 680 11.90 22.33 40.99
N GLY A 681 12.31 21.49 41.95
CA GLY A 681 12.53 21.87 43.34
C GLY A 681 13.58 22.98 43.49
N PHE A 682 14.72 22.87 42.79
CA PHE A 682 15.76 23.91 42.78
C PHE A 682 15.31 25.20 42.08
N ALA A 683 14.57 25.09 40.98
CA ALA A 683 14.01 26.25 40.29
C ALA A 683 13.02 26.99 41.20
N PHE A 684 12.14 26.26 41.88
CA PHE A 684 11.19 26.83 42.85
C PHE A 684 11.89 27.47 44.04
N TRP A 685 12.89 26.80 44.62
CA TRP A 685 13.69 27.34 45.71
C TRP A 685 14.43 28.62 45.32
N SER A 686 15.08 28.62 44.14
CA SER A 686 15.77 29.78 43.60
C SER A 686 14.81 30.95 43.39
N TYR A 687 13.63 30.68 42.80
CA TYR A 687 12.58 31.67 42.66
C TYR A 687 12.17 32.27 44.02
N ARG A 688 11.87 31.43 45.02
CA ARG A 688 11.53 31.87 46.39
C ARG A 688 12.65 32.64 47.10
N ARG A 689 13.91 32.36 46.78
CA ARG A 689 15.07 33.06 47.35
C ARG A 689 15.20 34.48 46.81
N TYR A 690 15.03 34.67 45.50
CA TYR A 690 15.16 35.98 44.85
C TYR A 690 13.86 36.80 44.88
N TYR A 691 12.71 36.14 44.99
CA TYR A 691 11.38 36.76 45.04
C TYR A 691 10.69 36.34 46.34
N LYS A 692 10.92 37.12 47.41
CA LYS A 692 10.19 36.94 48.68
C LYS A 692 8.71 37.24 48.45
N PRO A 693 7.78 36.53 49.13
CA PRO A 693 6.37 36.90 49.11
C PRO A 693 6.23 38.35 49.57
N LEU A 694 5.47 39.16 48.82
CA LEU A 694 5.01 40.46 49.32
C LEU A 694 4.19 40.17 50.58
N ARG A 695 4.75 40.49 51.76
CA ARG A 695 3.95 40.54 52.99
C ARG A 695 3.02 41.74 52.83
N SER A 696 1.71 41.48 52.92
CA SER A 696 0.68 42.52 53.05
C SER A 696 0.98 43.42 54.23
#